data_AF-A0A943MYT7-F1
#
_entry.id   AF-A0A943MYT7-F1
#
_cell.length_a   1.000
_cell.length_b   1.000
_cell.length_c   1.000
_cell.angle_alpha   90.00
_cell.angle_beta   90.00
_cell.angle_gamma   90.00
#
_symmetry.space_group_name_H-M   'P 1'
#
loop_
_entity.id
_entity.type
_entity.pdbx_description
1 polymer ?
#
loop_
_entity_poly.entity_id
_entity_poly.type
_entity_poly.pdbx_seq_one_letter_code
_entity_poly.pdbx_strand_id
1 'polypeptide(L)'
;TIDSSIHSVDSSNDLLKKLVASLPALDARLDSASTSLENIRKTLNDYSATLSAKVTESALALTQAAVDINLASAQIAGDIQTAKANVDTALAEARELVSYNNQLLESLRNSPVASTDQVQKAISDIEAQNASLSSTITLLEQLANQLDNNAQAVKNATDTVANVAKTSADNLQKSAKDFQITILPEIDTSLDSLASAIGTLRGATESLRTLFDQESTLLTQLASMLEQSKSICAEVGLSLEALENNLESTYTDLRSLQNSASFKELTTLLGMNPDDVSSFMSSPVKLDTVTLYPVNPYGSGIAPFFSNLALWVCGFILMAIVRLRVDPVGLPRFSATQAYFGRWLFYVSIGIIQSLIICIGDLVLGIQCENPAAFIGAGVLAGFVYVNLLYALAYSMRHIGKALAVVLLVLQIPGSSGMFPVEMMPEFYQVLNPLLPFTYSIDAMREAIGGMYGAHYLIDMLILGGCFIPVGLFIGLMGVHFGYNVNTLFDAKLSQTELFASESVPKGAQWFRLRPVLLALMQTKQYREKIIARAMRFDTKYPLLMKIGWIALFAMPILMLATLILFEGSPNEKLILLSWFILGTLIVAGYQIIILFLHADIQYQFKLAQSEPASDAGKIAQLETHEMPEPLLRSGGGARDA
;
A
#
# COMPACT_ATOMS: atom_id res chain seq x y z
N THR A 1 22.26 -40.22 38.57
CA THR A 1 21.39 -41.41 38.47
C THR A 1 20.14 -41.04 37.70
N ILE A 2 19.42 -42.01 37.14
CA ILE A 2 18.16 -41.76 36.42
C ILE A 2 17.16 -41.02 37.35
N ASP A 3 17.12 -41.38 38.64
CA ASP A 3 16.28 -40.71 39.64
C ASP A 3 16.58 -39.21 39.81
N SER A 4 17.87 -38.83 39.80
CA SER A 4 18.25 -37.40 39.84
C SER A 4 17.81 -36.64 38.59
N SER A 5 17.72 -37.32 37.45
CA SER A 5 17.28 -36.70 36.19
C SER A 5 15.76 -36.52 36.19
N ILE A 6 15.00 -37.50 36.69
CA ILE A 6 13.55 -37.40 36.89
C ILE A 6 13.21 -36.22 37.82
N HIS A 7 13.89 -36.11 38.97
CA HIS A 7 13.68 -34.97 39.88
C HIS A 7 13.99 -33.61 39.25
N SER A 8 15.01 -33.52 38.40
CA SER A 8 15.33 -32.27 37.68
C SER A 8 14.21 -31.89 36.70
N VAL A 9 13.67 -32.88 35.98
CA VAL A 9 12.57 -32.69 35.02
C VAL A 9 11.29 -32.24 35.73
N ASP A 10 10.96 -32.84 36.87
CA ASP A 10 9.81 -32.45 37.69
C ASP A 10 9.93 -31.01 38.20
N SER A 11 11.12 -30.62 38.66
CA SER A 11 11.39 -29.27 39.14
C SER A 11 11.24 -28.23 38.03
N SER A 12 11.76 -28.51 36.83
CA SER A 12 11.58 -27.65 35.65
C SER A 12 10.10 -27.53 35.25
N ASN A 13 9.34 -28.62 35.33
CA ASN A 13 7.91 -28.61 35.03
C ASN A 13 7.10 -27.76 36.04
N ASP A 14 7.48 -27.77 37.33
CA ASP A 14 6.84 -26.92 38.35
C ASP A 14 7.10 -25.42 38.13
N LEU A 15 8.33 -25.06 37.71
CA LEU A 15 8.66 -23.68 37.34
C LEU A 15 7.87 -23.20 36.12
N LEU A 16 7.73 -24.05 35.10
CA LEU A 16 6.91 -23.79 33.91
C LEU A 16 5.44 -23.51 34.27
N LYS A 17 4.85 -24.32 35.17
CA LYS A 17 3.48 -24.11 35.65
C LYS A 17 3.30 -22.76 36.34
N LYS A 18 4.28 -22.31 37.14
CA LYS A 18 4.25 -21.00 37.79
C LYS A 18 4.34 -19.84 36.79
N LEU A 19 5.14 -19.99 35.74
CA LEU A 19 5.23 -19.01 34.65
C LEU A 19 3.91 -18.92 33.88
N VAL A 20 3.31 -20.06 33.52
CA VAL A 20 1.99 -20.12 32.86
C VAL A 20 0.91 -19.48 33.72
N ALA A 21 0.93 -19.70 35.04
CA ALA A 21 -0.01 -19.09 35.98
C ALA A 21 0.12 -17.54 36.06
N SER A 22 1.25 -16.97 35.63
CA SER A 22 1.48 -15.52 35.62
C SER A 22 1.02 -14.82 34.35
N LEU A 23 0.84 -15.55 33.24
CA LEU A 23 0.40 -15.00 31.95
C LEU A 23 -0.98 -14.30 32.00
N PRO A 24 -2.01 -14.83 32.69
CA PRO A 24 -3.31 -14.15 32.77
C PRO A 24 -3.26 -12.77 33.43
N ALA A 25 -2.33 -12.55 34.38
CA ALA A 25 -2.14 -11.25 35.01
C ALA A 25 -1.49 -10.24 34.05
N LEU A 26 -0.64 -10.72 33.14
CA LEU A 26 -0.07 -9.90 32.06
C LEU A 26 -1.14 -9.51 31.03
N ASP A 27 -1.99 -10.46 30.62
CA ASP A 27 -3.13 -10.19 29.72
C ASP A 27 -4.06 -9.12 30.28
N ALA A 28 -4.45 -9.23 31.55
CA ALA A 28 -5.30 -8.23 32.21
C ALA A 28 -4.68 -6.83 32.23
N ARG A 29 -3.35 -6.73 32.35
CA ARG A 29 -2.62 -5.45 32.28
C ARG A 29 -2.59 -4.90 30.84
N LEU A 30 -2.42 -5.76 29.84
CA LEU A 30 -2.48 -5.38 28.43
C LEU A 30 -3.88 -4.87 28.04
N ASP A 31 -4.94 -5.51 28.53
CA ASP A 31 -6.33 -5.07 28.33
C ASP A 31 -6.59 -3.70 28.98
N SER A 32 -6.09 -3.50 30.19
CA SER A 32 -6.18 -2.22 30.91
C SER A 32 -5.44 -1.10 30.18
N ALA A 33 -4.25 -1.40 29.63
CA ALA A 33 -3.47 -0.45 28.83
C ALA A 33 -4.17 -0.10 27.50
N SER A 34 -4.76 -1.10 26.83
CA SER A 34 -5.56 -0.90 25.60
C SER A 34 -6.77 0.00 25.88
N THR A 35 -7.51 -0.27 26.95
CA THR A 35 -8.67 0.55 27.36
C THR A 35 -8.25 1.98 27.70
N SER A 36 -7.09 2.15 28.35
CA SER A 36 -6.56 3.46 28.68
C SER A 36 -6.18 4.26 27.42
N LEU A 37 -5.60 3.61 26.40
CA LEU A 37 -5.31 4.22 25.10
C LEU A 37 -6.58 4.70 24.39
N GLU A 38 -7.64 3.89 24.38
CA GLU A 38 -8.93 4.28 23.80
C GLU A 38 -9.54 5.49 24.50
N ASN A 39 -9.48 5.51 25.84
CA ASN A 39 -9.96 6.64 26.63
C ASN A 39 -9.15 7.93 26.38
N ILE A 40 -7.83 7.82 26.23
CA ILE A 40 -6.96 8.94 25.88
C ILE A 40 -7.34 9.50 24.51
N ARG A 41 -7.54 8.63 23.50
CA ARG A 41 -8.00 9.05 22.16
C ARG A 41 -9.31 9.79 22.21
N LYS A 42 -10.30 9.25 22.92
CA LYS A 42 -11.61 9.88 23.05
C LYS A 42 -11.50 11.26 23.71
N THR A 43 -10.75 11.35 24.81
CA THR A 43 -10.56 12.60 25.55
C THR A 43 -9.84 13.66 24.69
N LEU A 44 -8.83 13.27 23.91
CA LEU A 44 -8.13 14.17 22.99
C LEU A 44 -9.04 14.70 21.88
N ASN A 45 -9.89 13.84 21.30
CA ASN A 45 -10.84 14.25 20.28
C ASN A 45 -11.90 15.21 20.84
N ASP A 46 -12.45 14.91 22.03
CA ASP A 46 -13.41 15.78 22.71
C ASP A 46 -12.78 17.14 23.07
N TYR A 47 -11.54 17.13 23.55
CA TYR A 47 -10.78 18.35 23.86
C TYR A 47 -10.51 19.18 22.59
N SER A 48 -10.09 18.54 21.49
CA SER A 48 -9.84 19.18 20.20
C SER A 48 -11.09 19.88 19.65
N ALA A 49 -12.24 19.19 19.68
CA ALA A 49 -13.52 19.75 19.26
C ALA A 49 -13.92 20.96 20.14
N THR A 50 -13.76 20.83 21.46
CA THR A 50 -14.09 21.90 22.42
C THR A 50 -13.18 23.11 22.27
N LEU A 51 -11.87 22.90 22.13
CA LEU A 51 -10.87 23.95 21.92
C LEU A 51 -11.20 24.75 20.66
N SER A 52 -11.53 24.06 19.58
CA SER A 52 -11.81 24.67 18.28
C SER A 52 -13.09 25.52 18.30
N ALA A 53 -14.13 25.01 18.96
CA ALA A 53 -15.36 25.76 19.18
C ALA A 53 -15.10 27.03 20.00
N LYS A 54 -14.39 26.90 21.13
CA LYS A 54 -14.10 28.04 22.02
C LYS A 54 -13.17 29.07 21.40
N VAL A 55 -12.18 28.66 20.62
CA VAL A 55 -11.29 29.56 19.88
C VAL A 55 -12.06 30.32 18.81
N THR A 56 -12.94 29.64 18.06
CA THR A 56 -13.77 30.29 17.04
C THR A 56 -14.72 31.31 17.67
N GLU A 57 -15.37 30.95 18.78
CA GLU A 57 -16.21 31.85 19.58
C GLU A 57 -15.43 33.07 20.08
N SER A 58 -14.22 32.88 20.59
CA SER A 58 -13.36 33.97 21.10
C SER A 58 -12.87 34.90 19.98
N ALA A 59 -12.48 34.33 18.83
CA ALA A 59 -12.06 35.10 17.67
C ALA A 59 -13.22 35.94 17.09
N LEU A 60 -14.43 35.38 17.08
CA LEU A 60 -15.64 36.10 16.70
C LEU A 60 -15.96 37.23 17.69
N ALA A 61 -15.84 36.98 19.00
CA ALA A 61 -16.06 38.00 20.02
C ALA A 61 -15.05 39.16 19.91
N LEU A 62 -13.77 38.87 19.65
CA LEU A 62 -12.73 39.88 19.44
C LEU A 62 -12.99 40.73 18.19
N THR A 63 -13.36 40.09 17.08
CA THR A 63 -13.68 40.81 15.83
C THR A 63 -14.94 41.64 15.96
N GLN A 64 -15.97 41.14 16.65
CA GLN A 64 -17.18 41.92 16.95
C GLN A 64 -16.86 43.13 17.84
N ALA A 65 -16.08 42.96 18.91
CA ALA A 65 -15.67 44.07 19.78
C ALA A 65 -14.90 45.15 19.01
N ALA A 66 -14.05 44.76 18.04
CA ALA A 66 -13.36 45.70 17.17
C ALA A 66 -14.32 46.46 16.24
N VAL A 67 -15.37 45.81 15.73
CA VAL A 67 -16.43 46.45 14.94
C VAL A 67 -17.22 47.45 15.77
N ASP A 68 -17.59 47.08 17.00
CA ASP A 68 -18.34 47.96 17.91
C ASP A 68 -17.52 49.20 18.28
N ILE A 69 -16.21 49.04 18.53
CA ILE A 69 -15.28 50.15 18.76
C ILE A 69 -15.14 51.04 17.53
N ASN A 70 -15.03 50.47 16.33
CA ASN A 70 -14.98 51.24 15.07
C ASN A 70 -16.24 52.08 14.89
N LEU A 71 -17.42 51.52 15.18
CA LEU A 71 -18.69 52.22 15.04
C LEU A 71 -18.84 53.36 16.06
N ALA A 72 -18.49 53.10 17.33
CA ALA A 72 -18.47 54.13 18.36
C ALA A 72 -17.45 55.24 18.03
N SER A 73 -16.28 54.88 17.52
CA SER A 73 -15.23 55.81 17.14
C SER A 73 -15.62 56.68 15.93
N ALA A 74 -16.31 56.10 14.94
CA ALA A 74 -16.85 56.85 13.81
C ALA A 74 -17.89 57.89 14.27
N GLN A 75 -18.72 57.55 15.25
CA GLN A 75 -19.67 58.48 15.88
C GLN A 75 -18.92 59.65 16.54
N ILE A 76 -17.93 59.34 17.39
CA ILE A 76 -17.10 60.35 18.08
C ILE A 76 -16.38 61.26 17.07
N ALA A 77 -15.81 60.69 16.02
CA ALA A 77 -15.15 61.46 14.97
C ALA A 77 -16.11 62.43 14.28
N GLY A 78 -17.35 61.99 14.00
CA GLY A 78 -18.40 62.85 13.45
C GLY A 78 -18.81 63.98 14.40
N ASP A 79 -18.93 63.69 15.70
CA ASP A 79 -19.24 64.69 16.72
C ASP A 79 -18.12 65.74 16.85
N ILE A 80 -16.86 65.30 16.84
CA ILE A 80 -15.68 66.21 16.85
C ILE A 80 -15.68 67.09 15.59
N GLN A 81 -15.97 66.53 14.43
CA GLN A 81 -16.01 67.28 13.17
C GLN A 81 -17.11 68.34 13.17
N THR A 82 -18.28 68.00 13.74
CA THR A 82 -19.40 68.93 13.93
C THR A 82 -19.02 70.04 14.91
N ALA A 83 -18.41 69.70 16.05
CA ALA A 83 -17.92 70.68 17.02
C ALA A 83 -16.88 71.63 16.39
N LYS A 84 -15.96 71.10 15.59
CA LYS A 84 -14.96 71.90 14.88
C LYS A 84 -15.61 72.85 13.88
N ALA A 85 -16.57 72.39 13.08
CA ALA A 85 -17.29 73.25 12.15
C ALA A 85 -17.99 74.43 12.85
N ASN A 86 -18.57 74.20 14.04
CA ASN A 86 -19.15 75.26 14.86
C ASN A 86 -18.10 76.24 15.38
N VAL A 87 -16.94 75.75 15.84
CA VAL A 87 -15.82 76.58 16.27
C VAL A 87 -15.27 77.42 15.12
N ASP A 88 -15.05 76.83 13.94
CA ASP A 88 -14.57 77.51 12.74
C ASP A 88 -15.55 78.62 12.30
N THR A 89 -16.86 78.37 12.43
CA THR A 89 -17.91 79.37 12.16
C THR A 89 -17.84 80.53 13.17
N ALA A 90 -17.78 80.23 14.47
CA ALA A 90 -17.66 81.26 15.51
C ALA A 90 -16.36 82.09 15.37
N LEU A 91 -15.29 81.45 14.92
CA LEU A 91 -13.99 82.07 14.68
C LEU A 91 -14.04 83.01 13.46
N ALA A 92 -14.75 82.63 12.40
CA ALA A 92 -15.02 83.49 11.26
C ALA A 92 -15.85 84.73 11.67
N GLU A 93 -16.94 84.53 12.41
CA GLU A 93 -17.79 85.60 12.93
C GLU A 93 -17.02 86.56 13.86
N ALA A 94 -16.21 86.04 14.77
CA ALA A 94 -15.39 86.85 15.68
C ALA A 94 -14.35 87.71 14.92
N ARG A 95 -13.71 87.14 13.88
CA ARG A 95 -12.77 87.89 13.02
C ARG A 95 -13.46 88.98 12.22
N GLU A 96 -14.66 88.71 11.71
CA GLU A 96 -15.48 89.71 11.01
C GLU A 96 -15.86 90.86 11.97
N LEU A 97 -16.29 90.55 13.20
CA LEU A 97 -16.62 91.56 14.21
C LEU A 97 -15.43 92.45 14.57
N VAL A 98 -14.23 91.88 14.75
CA VAL A 98 -13.00 92.64 15.00
C VAL A 98 -12.67 93.55 13.82
N SER A 99 -12.82 93.04 12.58
CA SER A 99 -12.61 93.84 11.36
C SER A 99 -13.59 95.03 11.30
N TYR A 100 -14.87 94.79 11.57
CA TYR A 100 -15.91 95.81 11.61
C TYR A 100 -15.63 96.87 12.70
N ASN A 101 -15.29 96.45 13.91
CA ASN A 101 -14.95 97.35 15.01
C ASN A 101 -13.72 98.22 14.70
N ASN A 102 -12.71 97.66 14.01
CA ASN A 102 -11.55 98.44 13.57
C ASN A 102 -11.93 99.52 12.53
N GLN A 103 -12.79 99.19 11.57
CA GLN A 103 -13.31 100.20 10.61
C GLN A 103 -14.13 101.29 11.30
N LEU A 104 -14.91 100.91 12.33
CA LEU A 104 -15.74 101.83 13.11
C LEU A 104 -14.88 102.75 14.00
N LEU A 105 -13.82 102.21 14.63
CA LEU A 105 -12.80 102.99 15.34
C LEU A 105 -12.11 104.01 14.42
N GLU A 106 -11.75 103.61 13.20
CA GLU A 106 -11.14 104.50 12.22
C GLU A 106 -12.09 105.61 11.78
N SER A 107 -13.36 105.30 11.59
CA SER A 107 -14.41 106.28 11.26
C SER A 107 -14.68 107.26 12.42
N LEU A 108 -14.68 106.79 13.67
CA LEU A 108 -14.87 107.63 14.86
C LEU A 108 -13.68 108.57 15.11
N ARG A 109 -12.46 108.10 14.91
CA ARG A 109 -11.22 108.90 15.06
C ARG A 109 -11.08 109.99 14.01
N ASN A 110 -11.64 109.78 12.81
CA ASN A 110 -11.62 110.74 11.70
C ASN A 110 -12.80 111.75 11.74
N SER A 111 -13.67 111.69 12.76
CA SER A 111 -14.85 112.55 12.89
C SER A 111 -14.53 113.92 13.52
N PRO A 112 -15.22 115.03 13.14
CA PRO A 112 -15.01 116.36 13.72
C PRO A 112 -15.29 116.46 15.24
N VAL A 113 -16.03 115.49 15.77
CA VAL A 113 -16.51 115.43 17.17
C VAL A 113 -15.65 114.47 18.03
N ALA A 114 -14.54 113.95 17.48
CA ALA A 114 -13.68 112.94 18.10
C ALA A 114 -13.17 113.34 19.49
N SER A 115 -12.94 114.63 19.73
CA SER A 115 -12.41 115.17 21.00
C SER A 115 -13.43 115.26 22.15
N THR A 116 -14.66 114.81 21.95
CA THR A 116 -15.73 114.90 22.96
C THR A 116 -15.63 113.72 23.93
N ASP A 117 -15.81 113.96 25.24
CA ASP A 117 -15.70 112.92 26.29
C ASP A 117 -16.55 111.67 26.00
N GLN A 118 -17.73 111.82 25.40
CA GLN A 118 -18.59 110.70 25.00
C GLN A 118 -17.99 109.85 23.87
N VAL A 119 -17.35 110.47 22.88
CA VAL A 119 -16.73 109.76 21.74
C VAL A 119 -15.44 109.09 22.17
N GLN A 120 -14.65 109.74 23.03
CA GLN A 120 -13.42 109.16 23.59
C GLN A 120 -13.71 107.92 24.44
N LYS A 121 -14.79 107.95 25.24
CA LYS A 121 -15.23 106.79 26.03
C LYS A 121 -15.70 105.64 25.14
N ALA A 122 -16.46 105.92 24.09
CA ALA A 122 -16.88 104.90 23.12
C ALA A 122 -15.69 104.27 22.38
N ILE A 123 -14.67 105.06 22.03
CA ILE A 123 -13.42 104.55 21.44
C ILE A 123 -12.73 103.57 22.40
N SER A 124 -12.55 103.94 23.67
CA SER A 124 -11.92 103.05 24.66
C SER A 124 -12.73 101.79 24.95
N ASP A 125 -14.06 101.87 24.97
CA ASP A 125 -14.93 100.71 25.16
C ASP A 125 -14.82 99.72 23.98
N ILE A 126 -14.79 100.22 22.73
CA ILE A 126 -14.60 99.38 21.53
C ILE A 126 -13.18 98.77 21.50
N GLU A 127 -12.15 99.51 21.90
CA GLU A 127 -10.78 99.00 22.02
C GLU A 127 -10.67 97.87 23.05
N ALA A 128 -11.29 98.04 24.23
CA ALA A 128 -11.35 97.00 25.26
C ALA A 128 -12.13 95.77 24.77
N GLN A 129 -13.23 95.99 24.03
CA GLN A 129 -14.02 94.92 23.45
C GLN A 129 -13.24 94.16 22.37
N ASN A 130 -12.48 94.85 21.51
CA ASN A 130 -11.58 94.24 20.52
C ASN A 130 -10.44 93.43 21.15
N ALA A 131 -9.87 93.90 22.27
CA ALA A 131 -8.86 93.15 23.01
C ALA A 131 -9.45 91.83 23.57
N SER A 132 -10.67 91.89 24.12
CA SER A 132 -11.39 90.70 24.61
C SER A 132 -11.75 89.72 23.49
N LEU A 133 -12.23 90.22 22.34
CA LEU A 133 -12.50 89.43 21.14
C LEU A 133 -11.22 88.76 20.59
N SER A 134 -10.09 89.47 20.57
CA SER A 134 -8.81 88.90 20.12
C SER A 134 -8.34 87.76 21.03
N SER A 135 -8.54 87.88 22.35
CA SER A 135 -8.30 86.79 23.31
C SER A 135 -9.22 85.59 23.04
N THR A 136 -10.50 85.86 22.77
CA THR A 136 -11.49 84.81 22.43
C THR A 136 -11.12 84.08 21.13
N ILE A 137 -10.67 84.80 20.09
CA ILE A 137 -10.18 84.22 18.83
C ILE A 137 -9.02 83.26 19.11
N THR A 138 -8.05 83.68 19.95
CA THR A 138 -6.90 82.84 20.30
C THR A 138 -7.34 81.54 21.01
N LEU A 139 -8.32 81.62 21.91
CA LEU A 139 -8.89 80.45 22.58
C LEU A 139 -9.64 79.54 21.61
N LEU A 140 -10.40 80.10 20.66
CA LEU A 140 -11.10 79.32 19.63
C LEU A 140 -10.12 78.64 18.66
N GLU A 141 -9.03 79.30 18.28
CA GLU A 141 -7.95 78.71 17.48
C GLU A 141 -7.28 77.54 18.21
N GLN A 142 -7.02 77.69 19.51
CA GLN A 142 -6.50 76.60 20.34
C GLN A 142 -7.50 75.44 20.42
N LEU A 143 -8.79 75.71 20.60
CA LEU A 143 -9.82 74.69 20.65
C LEU A 143 -9.97 73.95 19.32
N ALA A 144 -9.95 74.66 18.18
CA ALA A 144 -9.98 74.05 16.85
C ALA A 144 -8.80 73.09 16.62
N ASN A 145 -7.59 73.52 17.00
CA ASN A 145 -6.40 72.68 16.94
C ASN A 145 -6.48 71.46 17.88
N GLN A 146 -7.05 71.63 19.10
CA GLN A 146 -7.28 70.51 20.01
C GLN A 146 -8.30 69.51 19.48
N LEU A 147 -9.37 69.98 18.82
CA LEU A 147 -10.35 69.12 18.18
C LEU A 147 -9.73 68.30 17.05
N ASP A 148 -8.87 68.89 16.21
CA ASP A 148 -8.11 68.15 15.19
C ASP A 148 -7.19 67.09 15.80
N ASN A 149 -6.44 67.46 16.86
CA ASN A 149 -5.57 66.53 17.56
C ASN A 149 -6.36 65.37 18.20
N ASN A 150 -7.52 65.65 18.79
CA ASN A 150 -8.39 64.63 19.38
C ASN A 150 -8.97 63.70 18.32
N ALA A 151 -9.40 64.22 17.16
CA ALA A 151 -9.85 63.41 16.04
C ALA A 151 -8.75 62.44 15.57
N GLN A 152 -7.52 62.92 15.43
CA GLN A 152 -6.39 62.09 15.04
C GLN A 152 -6.04 61.04 16.11
N ALA A 153 -6.09 61.40 17.39
CA ALA A 153 -5.83 60.47 18.50
C ALA A 153 -6.88 59.35 18.56
N VAL A 154 -8.16 59.69 18.41
CA VAL A 154 -9.27 58.71 18.35
C VAL A 154 -9.08 57.75 17.18
N LYS A 155 -8.75 58.26 15.99
CA LYS A 155 -8.44 57.43 14.82
C LYS A 155 -7.28 56.48 15.07
N ASN A 156 -6.14 56.99 15.55
CA ASN A 156 -4.94 56.17 15.80
C ASN A 156 -5.20 55.07 16.85
N ALA A 157 -5.94 55.39 17.92
CA ALA A 157 -6.31 54.41 18.94
C ALA A 157 -7.21 53.31 18.36
N THR A 158 -8.16 53.69 17.50
CA THR A 158 -9.09 52.78 16.83
C THR A 158 -8.37 51.84 15.88
N ASP A 159 -7.47 52.36 15.03
CA ASP A 159 -6.64 51.57 14.14
C ASP A 159 -5.76 50.58 14.92
N THR A 160 -5.22 51.01 16.07
CA THR A 160 -4.42 50.15 16.95
C THR A 160 -5.24 49.00 17.53
N VAL A 161 -6.43 49.30 18.08
CA VAL A 161 -7.31 48.28 18.65
C VAL A 161 -7.79 47.30 17.58
N ALA A 162 -8.17 47.78 16.39
CA ALA A 162 -8.59 46.93 15.28
C ALA A 162 -7.46 45.98 14.84
N ASN A 163 -6.22 46.49 14.72
CA ASN A 163 -5.06 45.68 14.38
C ASN A 163 -4.72 44.64 15.45
N VAL A 164 -4.79 45.00 16.74
CA VAL A 164 -4.55 44.07 17.85
C VAL A 164 -5.63 42.99 17.89
N ALA A 165 -6.91 43.37 17.82
CA ALA A 165 -8.02 42.41 17.83
C ALA A 165 -7.94 41.42 16.67
N LYS A 166 -7.63 41.91 15.45
CA LYS A 166 -7.42 41.07 14.28
C LYS A 166 -6.22 40.13 14.46
N THR A 167 -5.07 40.65 14.87
CA THR A 167 -3.86 39.84 15.07
C THR A 167 -4.06 38.79 16.17
N SER A 168 -4.74 39.13 17.26
CA SER A 168 -5.10 38.19 18.32
C SER A 168 -6.06 37.11 17.85
N ALA A 169 -7.08 37.46 17.06
CA ALA A 169 -8.00 36.50 16.45
C ALA A 169 -7.27 35.55 15.49
N ASP A 170 -6.41 36.10 14.62
CA ASP A 170 -5.60 35.33 13.67
C ASP A 170 -4.64 34.37 14.40
N ASN A 171 -3.97 34.85 15.46
CA ASN A 171 -3.06 34.02 16.27
C ASN A 171 -3.81 32.91 17.01
N LEU A 172 -4.97 33.20 17.60
CA LEU A 172 -5.81 32.19 18.27
C LEU A 172 -6.25 31.11 17.27
N GLN A 173 -6.75 31.51 16.10
CA GLN A 173 -7.15 30.58 15.04
C GLN A 173 -5.98 29.75 14.53
N LYS A 174 -4.81 30.37 14.36
CA LYS A 174 -3.58 29.66 13.97
C LYS A 174 -3.17 28.62 15.01
N SER A 175 -3.17 28.95 16.30
CA SER A 175 -2.84 27.99 17.36
C SER A 175 -3.83 26.82 17.42
N ALA A 176 -5.13 27.07 17.25
CA ALA A 176 -6.12 25.98 17.18
C ALA A 176 -5.90 25.10 15.93
N LYS A 177 -5.58 25.71 14.79
CA LYS A 177 -5.28 25.00 13.54
C LYS A 177 -4.00 24.17 13.66
N ASP A 178 -2.93 24.72 14.23
CA ASP A 178 -1.68 24.00 14.47
C ASP A 178 -1.90 22.83 15.43
N PHE A 179 -2.74 22.99 16.46
CA PHE A 179 -3.13 21.89 17.34
C PHE A 179 -3.86 20.78 16.57
N GLN A 180 -4.83 21.12 15.71
CA GLN A 180 -5.59 20.14 14.93
C GLN A 180 -4.80 19.44 13.84
N ILE A 181 -3.96 20.17 13.11
CA ILE A 181 -3.32 19.68 11.88
C ILE A 181 -1.95 19.08 12.15
N THR A 182 -1.27 19.53 13.22
CA THR A 182 0.09 19.10 13.53
C THR A 182 0.13 18.25 14.80
N ILE A 183 -0.36 18.80 15.91
CA ILE A 183 -0.19 18.16 17.23
C ILE A 183 -1.09 16.92 17.37
N LEU A 184 -2.36 17.01 16.98
CA LEU A 184 -3.30 15.89 17.09
C LEU A 184 -2.87 14.67 16.27
N PRO A 185 -2.46 14.80 14.98
CA PRO A 185 -1.97 13.66 14.21
C PRO A 185 -0.67 13.06 14.74
N GLU A 186 0.25 13.87 15.29
CA GLU A 186 1.45 13.36 15.95
C GLU A 186 1.12 12.53 17.19
N ILE A 187 0.18 12.98 18.01
CA ILE A 187 -0.29 12.22 19.17
C ILE A 187 -0.99 10.94 18.70
N ASP A 188 -1.86 10.99 17.70
CA ASP A 188 -2.54 9.81 17.16
C ASP A 188 -1.55 8.76 16.65
N THR A 189 -0.50 9.19 15.93
CA THR A 189 0.58 8.32 15.46
C THR A 189 1.36 7.68 16.62
N SER A 190 1.59 8.44 17.70
CA SER A 190 2.22 7.93 18.92
C SER A 190 1.32 6.90 19.64
N LEU A 191 0.01 7.16 19.69
CA LEU A 191 -0.98 6.24 20.26
C LEU A 191 -1.13 4.97 19.40
N ASP A 192 -1.05 5.06 18.07
CA ASP A 192 -1.02 3.91 17.15
C ASP A 192 0.25 3.07 17.40
N SER A 193 1.38 3.72 17.59
CA SER A 193 2.64 3.04 17.92
C SER A 193 2.54 2.28 19.25
N LEU A 194 1.92 2.88 20.27
CA LEU A 194 1.70 2.21 21.55
C LEU A 194 0.68 1.07 21.44
N ALA A 195 -0.39 1.25 20.67
CA ALA A 195 -1.38 0.20 20.40
C ALA A 195 -0.73 -1.00 19.68
N SER A 196 0.14 -0.74 18.69
CA SER A 196 0.92 -1.77 18.00
C SER A 196 1.90 -2.48 18.94
N ALA A 197 2.54 -1.76 19.86
CA ALA A 197 3.42 -2.35 20.87
C ALA A 197 2.66 -3.27 21.83
N ILE A 198 1.46 -2.85 22.29
CA ILE A 198 0.57 -3.69 23.11
C ILE A 198 0.13 -4.94 22.32
N GLY A 199 -0.24 -4.79 21.04
CA GLY A 199 -0.59 -5.92 20.17
C GLY A 199 0.56 -6.91 19.98
N THR A 200 1.77 -6.41 19.77
CA THR A 200 2.99 -7.23 19.65
C THR A 200 3.28 -7.96 20.96
N LEU A 201 3.15 -7.29 22.11
CA LEU A 201 3.36 -7.89 23.41
C LEU A 201 2.29 -8.94 23.73
N ARG A 202 1.03 -8.74 23.31
CA ARG A 202 -0.02 -9.76 23.40
C ARG A 202 0.31 -10.99 22.55
N GLY A 203 0.73 -10.79 21.30
CA GLY A 203 1.17 -11.89 20.44
C GLY A 203 2.39 -12.65 20.98
N ALA A 204 3.34 -11.94 21.61
CA ALA A 204 4.47 -12.54 22.30
C ALA A 204 4.03 -13.35 23.53
N THR A 205 3.09 -12.84 24.33
CA THR A 205 2.50 -13.54 25.49
C THR A 205 1.80 -14.83 25.05
N GLU A 206 1.04 -14.80 23.95
CA GLU A 206 0.36 -15.98 23.40
C GLU A 206 1.34 -17.01 22.80
N SER A 207 2.41 -16.52 22.17
CA SER A 207 3.52 -17.38 21.70
C SER A 207 4.24 -18.05 22.88
N LEU A 208 4.53 -17.30 23.96
CA LEU A 208 5.12 -17.84 25.19
C LEU A 208 4.23 -18.90 25.82
N ARG A 209 2.90 -18.67 25.85
CA ARG A 209 1.94 -19.67 26.32
C ARG A 209 2.07 -20.98 25.54
N THR A 210 2.08 -20.89 24.21
CA THR A 210 2.19 -22.05 23.33
C THR A 210 3.52 -22.80 23.53
N LEU A 211 4.62 -22.05 23.64
CA LEU A 211 5.94 -22.63 23.91
C LEU A 211 5.99 -23.33 25.26
N PHE A 212 5.41 -22.72 26.30
CA PHE A 212 5.35 -23.33 27.64
C PHE A 212 4.51 -24.61 27.66
N ASP A 213 3.39 -24.65 26.94
CA ASP A 213 2.56 -25.86 26.82
C ASP A 213 3.33 -26.99 26.07
N GLN A 214 4.07 -26.64 25.01
CA GLN A 214 4.92 -27.59 24.28
C GLN A 214 6.08 -28.10 25.16
N GLU A 215 6.75 -27.22 25.88
CA GLU A 215 7.89 -27.57 26.75
C GLU A 215 7.43 -28.42 27.94
N SER A 216 6.27 -28.12 28.53
CA SER A 216 5.67 -28.98 29.57
C SER A 216 5.35 -30.39 29.02
N THR A 217 4.87 -30.48 27.78
CA THR A 217 4.62 -31.77 27.12
C THR A 217 5.92 -32.55 26.89
N LEU A 218 6.98 -31.88 26.42
CA LEU A 218 8.30 -32.49 26.21
C LEU A 218 8.94 -32.96 27.52
N LEU A 219 8.86 -32.15 28.59
CA LEU A 219 9.34 -32.54 29.92
C LEU A 219 8.57 -33.77 30.44
N THR A 220 7.26 -33.83 30.21
CA THR A 220 6.44 -35.01 30.59
C THR A 220 6.85 -36.26 29.81
N GLN A 221 7.12 -36.13 28.51
CA GLN A 221 7.63 -37.23 27.68
C GLN A 221 9.03 -37.68 28.13
N LEU A 222 9.91 -36.74 28.43
CA LEU A 222 11.26 -37.02 28.93
C LEU A 222 11.22 -37.75 30.28
N ALA A 223 10.35 -37.33 31.19
CA ALA A 223 10.12 -38.04 32.45
C ALA A 223 9.70 -39.50 32.20
N SER A 224 8.74 -39.72 31.29
CA SER A 224 8.31 -41.07 30.92
C SER A 224 9.42 -41.90 30.27
N MET A 225 10.24 -41.32 29.40
CA MET A 225 11.38 -42.03 28.80
C MET A 225 12.45 -42.38 29.84
N LEU A 226 12.71 -41.50 30.81
CA LEU A 226 13.62 -41.77 31.91
C LEU A 226 13.09 -42.91 32.79
N GLU A 227 11.79 -42.96 33.08
CA GLU A 227 11.16 -44.09 33.77
C GLU A 227 11.26 -45.40 32.98
N GLN A 228 11.02 -45.37 31.67
CA GLN A 228 11.19 -46.54 30.81
C GLN A 228 12.64 -47.01 30.78
N SER A 229 13.60 -46.08 30.65
CA SER A 229 15.04 -46.38 30.68
C SER A 229 15.45 -47.00 32.02
N LYS A 230 14.90 -46.51 33.13
CA LYS A 230 15.09 -47.13 34.46
C LYS A 230 14.59 -48.57 34.49
N SER A 231 13.40 -48.83 33.93
CA SER A 231 12.82 -50.17 33.82
C SER A 231 13.66 -51.10 32.95
N ILE A 232 14.10 -50.62 31.78
CA ILE A 232 14.94 -51.39 30.86
C ILE A 232 16.29 -51.72 31.52
N CYS A 233 16.93 -50.77 32.21
CA CYS A 233 18.16 -51.04 32.95
C CYS A 233 17.96 -52.12 34.03
N ALA A 234 16.80 -52.14 34.69
CA ALA A 234 16.47 -53.20 35.65
C ALA A 234 16.29 -54.56 34.94
N GLU A 235 15.61 -54.59 33.79
CA GLU A 235 15.39 -55.81 32.99
C GLU A 235 16.68 -56.35 32.36
N VAL A 236 17.56 -55.46 31.89
CA VAL A 236 18.91 -55.80 31.43
C VAL A 236 19.72 -56.36 32.59
N GLY A 237 19.61 -55.77 33.79
CA GLY A 237 20.22 -56.33 35.01
C GLY A 237 19.78 -57.78 35.26
N LEU A 238 18.47 -58.05 35.22
CA LEU A 238 17.91 -59.40 35.35
C LEU A 238 18.35 -60.34 34.21
N SER A 239 18.45 -59.83 32.98
CA SER A 239 18.89 -60.61 31.82
C SER A 239 20.37 -60.95 31.87
N LEU A 240 21.21 -60.05 32.37
CA LEU A 240 22.63 -60.31 32.61
C LEU A 240 22.79 -61.36 33.72
N GLU A 241 22.01 -61.27 34.80
CA GLU A 241 21.99 -62.28 35.85
C GLU A 241 21.55 -63.66 35.30
N ALA A 242 20.54 -63.69 34.42
CA ALA A 242 20.13 -64.92 33.75
C ALA A 242 21.19 -65.45 32.76
N LEU A 243 21.86 -64.57 32.02
CA LEU A 243 22.95 -64.93 31.11
C LEU A 243 24.16 -65.47 31.89
N GLU A 244 24.51 -64.86 33.01
CA GLU A 244 25.56 -65.34 33.91
C GLU A 244 25.26 -66.77 34.35
N ASN A 245 24.05 -67.03 34.85
CA ASN A 245 23.59 -68.37 35.22
C ASN A 245 23.66 -69.37 34.03
N ASN A 246 23.24 -68.95 32.84
CA ASN A 246 23.26 -69.80 31.64
C ASN A 246 24.67 -70.05 31.11
N LEU A 247 25.57 -69.07 31.19
CA LEU A 247 26.98 -69.24 30.82
C LEU A 247 27.70 -70.13 31.82
N GLU A 248 27.36 -70.06 33.11
CA GLU A 248 27.86 -71.00 34.11
C GLU A 248 27.39 -72.44 33.81
N SER A 249 26.12 -72.62 33.43
CA SER A 249 25.59 -73.91 32.96
C SER A 249 26.27 -74.38 31.66
N THR A 250 26.39 -73.51 30.66
CA THR A 250 26.98 -73.84 29.36
C THR A 250 28.48 -74.12 29.48
N TYR A 251 29.19 -73.43 30.35
CA TYR A 251 30.59 -73.72 30.68
C TYR A 251 30.70 -75.12 31.31
N THR A 252 29.77 -75.48 32.20
CA THR A 252 29.70 -76.82 32.80
C THR A 252 29.43 -77.89 31.73
N ASP A 253 28.52 -77.62 30.78
CA ASP A 253 28.18 -78.51 29.67
C ASP A 253 29.30 -78.63 28.63
N LEU A 254 29.96 -77.53 28.26
CA LEU A 254 31.11 -77.53 27.35
C LEU A 254 32.30 -78.25 27.95
N ARG A 255 32.52 -78.13 29.26
CA ARG A 255 33.52 -78.95 29.97
C ARG A 255 33.19 -80.44 29.91
N SER A 256 31.90 -80.80 29.84
CA SER A 256 31.46 -82.18 29.61
C SER A 256 31.66 -82.64 28.15
N LEU A 257 31.40 -81.77 27.17
CA LEU A 257 31.53 -82.04 25.73
C LEU A 257 32.99 -82.03 25.22
N GLN A 258 33.86 -81.18 25.77
CA GLN A 258 35.30 -81.16 25.47
C GLN A 258 35.98 -82.49 25.83
N ASN A 259 35.42 -83.20 26.80
CA ASN A 259 35.86 -84.55 27.17
C ASN A 259 35.25 -85.66 26.29
N SER A 260 34.39 -85.32 25.33
CA SER A 260 33.81 -86.27 24.37
C SER A 260 34.69 -86.43 23.13
N ALA A 261 34.87 -87.67 22.67
CA ALA A 261 35.78 -88.01 21.57
C ALA A 261 35.40 -87.38 20.21
N SER A 262 34.11 -87.09 19.98
CA SER A 262 33.56 -86.66 18.69
C SER A 262 33.86 -85.19 18.34
N PHE A 263 34.13 -84.32 19.32
CA PHE A 263 34.37 -82.89 19.09
C PHE A 263 35.78 -82.58 18.58
N LYS A 264 36.79 -83.39 18.96
CA LYS A 264 38.17 -83.31 18.44
C LYS A 264 38.26 -83.72 16.97
N GLU A 265 37.38 -84.61 16.52
CA GLU A 265 37.36 -85.09 15.13
C GLU A 265 36.70 -84.06 14.20
N LEU A 266 35.62 -83.41 14.66
CA LEU A 266 34.87 -82.42 13.91
C LEU A 266 35.64 -81.10 13.67
N THR A 267 36.43 -80.66 14.65
CA THR A 267 37.28 -79.46 14.54
C THR A 267 38.46 -79.64 13.60
N THR A 268 38.94 -80.87 13.43
CA THR A 268 40.02 -81.21 12.48
C THR A 268 39.51 -81.31 11.04
N LEU A 269 38.22 -81.65 10.84
CA LEU A 269 37.59 -81.84 9.53
C LEU A 269 37.09 -80.54 8.86
N LEU A 270 36.73 -79.52 9.63
CA LEU A 270 36.01 -78.36 9.10
C LEU A 270 36.89 -77.16 8.71
N GLY A 271 38.17 -77.12 9.08
CA GLY A 271 39.14 -76.14 8.55
C GLY A 271 38.68 -74.67 8.56
N MET A 272 37.80 -74.27 9.49
CA MET A 272 37.27 -72.92 9.56
C MET A 272 38.19 -72.04 10.40
N ASN A 273 38.70 -70.96 9.80
CA ASN A 273 39.51 -69.97 10.49
C ASN A 273 38.59 -68.92 11.17
N PRO A 274 38.58 -68.79 12.51
CA PRO A 274 37.67 -67.92 13.26
C PRO A 274 37.83 -66.41 12.98
N ASP A 275 38.97 -66.01 12.43
CA ASP A 275 39.33 -64.60 12.25
C ASP A 275 38.56 -63.91 11.11
N ASP A 276 38.18 -64.65 10.06
CA ASP A 276 37.49 -64.06 8.89
C ASP A 276 36.02 -63.71 9.19
N VAL A 277 35.34 -64.54 9.99
CA VAL A 277 33.94 -64.34 10.42
C VAL A 277 33.83 -63.19 11.43
N SER A 278 34.86 -63.01 12.25
CA SER A 278 34.99 -61.88 13.19
C SER A 278 35.09 -60.53 12.46
N SER A 279 35.83 -60.45 11.35
CA SER A 279 36.05 -59.18 10.62
C SER A 279 34.80 -58.64 9.91
N PHE A 280 33.93 -59.54 9.44
CA PHE A 280 32.68 -59.16 8.75
C PHE A 280 31.61 -58.67 9.73
N MET A 281 31.51 -59.29 10.91
CA MET A 281 30.54 -58.92 11.97
C MET A 281 30.94 -57.64 12.74
N SER A 282 32.20 -57.21 12.65
CA SER A 282 32.75 -56.07 13.41
C SER A 282 32.91 -54.78 12.60
N SER A 283 32.38 -54.72 11.37
CA SER A 283 32.40 -53.52 10.53
C SER A 283 31.11 -52.69 10.70
N PRO A 284 31.09 -51.66 11.57
CA PRO A 284 29.95 -50.76 11.65
C PRO A 284 29.82 -49.96 10.34
N VAL A 285 28.59 -49.78 9.86
CA VAL A 285 28.30 -48.85 8.77
C VAL A 285 28.66 -47.44 9.25
N LYS A 286 29.87 -46.97 8.92
CA LYS A 286 30.25 -45.57 9.08
C LYS A 286 29.69 -44.79 7.89
N LEU A 287 28.77 -43.89 8.20
CA LEU A 287 28.25 -42.93 7.24
C LEU A 287 29.29 -41.81 7.11
N ASP A 288 30.07 -41.85 6.03
CA ASP A 288 31.05 -40.82 5.70
C ASP A 288 30.38 -39.77 4.82
N THR A 289 29.98 -38.65 5.43
CA THR A 289 29.31 -37.55 4.71
C THR A 289 30.36 -36.63 4.11
N VAL A 290 30.67 -36.84 2.82
CA VAL A 290 31.54 -35.95 2.04
C VAL A 290 30.70 -34.85 1.41
N THR A 291 30.86 -33.61 1.88
CA THR A 291 30.21 -32.43 1.29
C THR A 291 30.98 -31.97 0.04
N LEU A 292 30.39 -32.19 -1.15
CA LEU A 292 31.03 -31.85 -2.43
C LEU A 292 31.04 -30.33 -2.71
N TYR A 293 29.98 -29.61 -2.32
CA TYR A 293 29.80 -28.17 -2.56
C TYR A 293 29.24 -27.47 -1.31
N PRO A 294 30.11 -26.96 -0.42
CA PRO A 294 29.68 -26.31 0.81
C PRO A 294 29.17 -24.89 0.55
N VAL A 295 27.89 -24.62 0.87
CA VAL A 295 27.29 -23.27 0.82
C VAL A 295 26.95 -22.83 2.25
N ASN A 296 27.57 -21.74 2.73
CA ASN A 296 27.38 -21.20 4.07
C ASN A 296 27.59 -19.67 4.01
N PRO A 297 26.62 -18.80 4.37
CA PRO A 297 25.40 -18.97 5.18
C PRO A 297 24.10 -19.29 4.41
N TYR A 298 23.02 -19.65 5.14
CA TYR A 298 21.64 -19.85 4.64
C TYR A 298 21.17 -18.74 3.68
N GLY A 299 21.57 -17.49 3.93
CA GLY A 299 21.28 -16.35 3.07
C GLY A 299 21.78 -16.53 1.63
N SER A 300 22.97 -17.09 1.42
CA SER A 300 23.51 -17.36 0.09
C SER A 300 22.73 -18.45 -0.64
N GLY A 301 22.21 -19.46 0.08
CA GLY A 301 21.42 -20.54 -0.50
C GLY A 301 20.03 -20.11 -0.99
N ILE A 302 19.43 -19.10 -0.34
CA ILE A 302 18.13 -18.54 -0.71
C ILE A 302 18.23 -17.28 -1.59
N ALA A 303 19.42 -16.68 -1.74
CA ALA A 303 19.62 -15.46 -2.52
C ALA A 303 19.08 -15.58 -3.96
N PRO A 304 19.37 -16.65 -4.73
CA PRO A 304 18.82 -16.82 -6.09
C PRO A 304 17.30 -16.68 -6.18
N PHE A 305 16.57 -17.18 -5.18
CA PHE A 305 15.10 -17.09 -5.16
C PHE A 305 14.65 -15.63 -5.00
N PHE A 306 15.21 -14.90 -4.03
CA PHE A 306 14.84 -13.52 -3.78
C PHE A 306 15.33 -12.56 -4.88
N SER A 307 16.50 -12.81 -5.47
CA SER A 307 17.00 -12.03 -6.61
C SER A 307 16.09 -12.19 -7.82
N ASN A 308 15.63 -13.41 -8.13
CA ASN A 308 14.66 -13.63 -9.21
C ASN A 308 13.29 -13.00 -8.92
N LEU A 309 12.81 -13.08 -7.68
CA LEU A 309 11.61 -12.38 -7.24
C LEU A 309 11.73 -10.88 -7.44
N ALA A 310 12.85 -10.28 -7.02
CA ALA A 310 13.14 -8.86 -7.18
C ALA A 310 13.18 -8.45 -8.66
N LEU A 311 13.88 -9.21 -9.50
CA LEU A 311 13.97 -8.97 -10.95
C LEU A 311 12.57 -8.93 -11.61
N TRP A 312 11.70 -9.89 -11.27
CA TRP A 312 10.35 -9.93 -11.80
C TRP A 312 9.50 -8.74 -11.33
N VAL A 313 9.53 -8.44 -10.03
CA VAL A 313 8.76 -7.34 -9.44
C VAL A 313 9.24 -5.98 -9.97
N CYS A 314 10.55 -5.76 -10.08
CA CYS A 314 11.11 -4.54 -10.68
C CYS A 314 10.69 -4.38 -12.14
N GLY A 315 10.71 -5.48 -12.92
CA GLY A 315 10.20 -5.49 -14.30
C GLY A 315 8.69 -5.18 -14.36
N PHE A 316 7.91 -5.70 -13.42
CA PHE A 316 6.48 -5.43 -13.31
C PHE A 316 6.19 -3.96 -13.00
N ILE A 317 6.90 -3.39 -12.04
CA ILE A 317 6.76 -1.97 -11.67
C ILE A 317 7.15 -1.07 -12.84
N LEU A 318 8.21 -1.41 -13.57
CA LEU A 318 8.65 -0.67 -14.75
C LEU A 318 7.53 -0.54 -15.81
N MET A 319 6.80 -1.63 -16.08
CA MET A 319 5.64 -1.61 -16.99
C MET A 319 4.35 -1.01 -16.38
N ALA A 320 4.30 -0.85 -15.06
CA ALA A 320 3.22 -0.13 -14.40
C ALA A 320 3.41 1.39 -14.50
N ILE A 321 4.64 1.89 -14.33
CA ILE A 321 4.98 3.31 -14.33
C ILE A 321 5.04 3.88 -15.75
N VAL A 322 5.72 3.21 -16.67
CA VAL A 322 5.94 3.72 -18.03
C VAL A 322 4.79 3.31 -18.94
N ARG A 323 4.34 4.22 -19.81
CA ARG A 323 3.34 3.92 -20.85
C ARG A 323 3.89 2.91 -21.86
N LEU A 324 3.12 1.85 -22.08
CA LEU A 324 3.49 0.71 -22.94
C LEU A 324 3.43 1.06 -24.44
N ARG A 325 2.59 2.00 -24.86
CA ARG A 325 2.54 2.47 -26.25
C ARG A 325 3.42 3.70 -26.49
N VAL A 326 3.92 3.81 -27.72
CA VAL A 326 4.61 5.00 -28.20
C VAL A 326 3.56 6.02 -28.62
N ASP A 327 3.65 7.23 -28.10
CA ASP A 327 2.80 8.34 -28.54
C ASP A 327 3.27 8.79 -29.94
N PRO A 328 2.43 8.73 -30.97
CA PRO A 328 2.83 9.11 -32.33
C PRO A 328 2.99 10.64 -32.50
N VAL A 329 2.54 11.46 -31.54
CA VAL A 329 2.61 12.92 -31.65
C VAL A 329 4.06 13.39 -31.73
N GLY A 330 4.41 14.05 -32.84
CA GLY A 330 5.76 14.59 -33.06
C GLY A 330 6.79 13.60 -33.62
N LEU A 331 6.40 12.36 -33.93
CA LEU A 331 7.29 11.33 -34.52
C LEU A 331 7.00 11.08 -36.01
N PRO A 332 8.01 10.68 -36.81
CA PRO A 332 7.80 10.24 -38.20
C PRO A 332 6.91 9.00 -38.26
N ARG A 333 6.28 8.73 -39.41
CA ARG A 333 5.42 7.54 -39.58
C ARG A 333 6.24 6.26 -39.37
N PHE A 334 5.85 5.45 -38.38
CA PHE A 334 6.47 4.16 -38.06
C PHE A 334 5.47 3.01 -38.13
N SER A 335 5.95 1.80 -38.44
CA SER A 335 5.16 0.57 -38.41
C SER A 335 4.84 0.16 -36.97
N ALA A 336 3.73 -0.56 -36.74
CA ALA A 336 3.38 -1.13 -35.44
C ALA A 336 4.50 -2.02 -34.87
N THR A 337 5.23 -2.74 -35.72
CA THR A 337 6.40 -3.54 -35.34
C THR A 337 7.57 -2.66 -34.90
N GLN A 338 7.82 -1.53 -35.58
CA GLN A 338 8.86 -0.57 -35.19
C GLN A 338 8.52 0.11 -33.87
N ALA A 339 7.23 0.41 -33.62
CA ALA A 339 6.76 0.94 -32.35
C ALA A 339 6.99 -0.05 -31.19
N TYR A 340 6.66 -1.33 -31.42
CA TYR A 340 6.88 -2.40 -30.46
C TYR A 340 8.35 -2.55 -30.13
N PHE A 341 9.21 -2.75 -31.13
CA PHE A 341 10.65 -2.94 -30.88
C PHE A 341 11.32 -1.69 -30.30
N GLY A 342 10.91 -0.49 -30.71
CA GLY A 342 11.46 0.75 -30.16
C GLY A 342 11.17 0.90 -28.67
N ARG A 343 9.94 0.60 -28.25
CA ARG A 343 9.58 0.62 -26.83
C ARG A 343 10.14 -0.58 -26.06
N TRP A 344 10.13 -1.77 -26.67
CA TRP A 344 10.73 -2.98 -26.11
C TRP A 344 12.21 -2.77 -25.76
N LEU A 345 12.98 -2.13 -26.65
CA LEU A 345 14.39 -1.83 -26.43
C LEU A 345 14.57 -0.95 -25.18
N PHE A 346 13.72 0.07 -25.00
CA PHE A 346 13.72 0.89 -23.79
C PHE A 346 13.49 0.07 -22.51
N TYR A 347 12.48 -0.83 -22.51
CA TYR A 347 12.21 -1.69 -21.35
C TYR A 347 13.37 -2.64 -21.07
N VAL A 348 13.91 -3.29 -22.10
CA VAL A 348 15.04 -4.21 -21.99
C VAL A 348 16.29 -3.51 -21.48
N SER A 349 16.62 -2.31 -21.98
CA SER A 349 17.78 -1.56 -21.51
C SER A 349 17.70 -1.25 -20.01
N ILE A 350 16.53 -0.80 -19.54
CA ILE A 350 16.33 -0.55 -18.11
C ILE A 350 16.34 -1.86 -17.33
N GLY A 351 15.74 -2.93 -17.85
CA GLY A 351 15.74 -4.25 -17.24
C GLY A 351 17.14 -4.82 -17.03
N ILE A 352 18.03 -4.66 -18.02
CA ILE A 352 19.43 -5.05 -17.91
C ILE A 352 20.11 -4.24 -16.79
N ILE A 353 19.90 -2.92 -16.74
CA ILE A 353 20.45 -2.08 -15.67
C ILE A 353 19.94 -2.53 -14.29
N GLN A 354 18.63 -2.77 -14.15
CA GLN A 354 18.04 -3.28 -12.90
C GLN A 354 18.66 -4.61 -12.49
N SER A 355 18.87 -5.51 -13.45
CA SER A 355 19.48 -6.81 -13.17
C SER A 355 20.93 -6.73 -12.73
N LEU A 356 21.71 -5.83 -13.33
CA LEU A 356 23.07 -5.55 -12.89
C LEU A 356 23.08 -4.97 -11.47
N ILE A 357 22.18 -4.03 -11.16
CA ILE A 357 22.10 -3.43 -9.82
C ILE A 357 21.77 -4.49 -8.77
N ILE A 358 20.81 -5.38 -9.04
CA ILE A 358 20.42 -6.45 -8.11
C ILE A 358 21.58 -7.42 -7.90
N CYS A 359 22.16 -7.97 -8.98
CA CYS A 359 23.21 -8.98 -8.85
C CYS A 359 24.53 -8.42 -8.28
N ILE A 360 24.92 -7.19 -8.66
CA ILE A 360 26.08 -6.52 -8.07
C ILE A 360 25.80 -6.19 -6.60
N GLY A 361 24.58 -5.74 -6.29
CA GLY A 361 24.13 -5.49 -4.92
C GLY A 361 24.26 -6.73 -4.04
N ASP A 362 23.81 -7.89 -4.52
CA ASP A 362 23.92 -9.16 -3.80
C ASP A 362 25.39 -9.50 -3.51
N LEU A 363 26.29 -9.34 -4.49
CA LEU A 363 27.73 -9.57 -4.32
C LEU A 363 28.37 -8.58 -3.32
N VAL A 364 27.95 -7.32 -3.31
CA VAL A 364 28.42 -6.29 -2.36
C VAL A 364 27.93 -6.58 -0.94
N LEU A 365 26.72 -7.13 -0.79
CA LEU A 365 26.17 -7.58 0.50
C LEU A 365 26.89 -8.81 1.06
N GLY A 366 27.77 -9.43 0.27
CA GLY A 366 28.64 -10.51 0.73
C GLY A 366 28.03 -11.90 0.63
N ILE A 367 27.16 -12.15 -0.35
CA ILE A 367 26.73 -13.53 -0.65
C ILE A 367 27.95 -14.39 -1.02
N GLN A 368 27.95 -15.65 -0.60
CA GLN A 368 28.92 -16.61 -1.10
C GLN A 368 28.66 -16.82 -2.60
N CYS A 369 29.68 -16.61 -3.42
CA CYS A 369 29.58 -16.85 -4.86
C CYS A 369 30.92 -17.30 -5.42
N GLU A 370 31.03 -18.59 -5.77
CA GLU A 370 32.25 -19.15 -6.38
C GLU A 370 32.55 -18.52 -7.75
N ASN A 371 31.51 -18.27 -8.57
CA ASN A 371 31.66 -17.64 -9.88
C ASN A 371 30.77 -16.39 -10.04
N PRO A 372 31.27 -15.21 -9.60
CA PRO A 372 30.51 -13.95 -9.68
C PRO A 372 30.10 -13.54 -11.09
N ALA A 373 30.92 -13.83 -12.10
CA ALA A 373 30.62 -13.49 -13.49
C ALA A 373 29.45 -14.35 -14.02
N ALA A 374 29.43 -15.65 -13.69
CA ALA A 374 28.33 -16.53 -14.04
C ALA A 374 27.02 -16.14 -13.34
N PHE A 375 27.11 -15.70 -12.07
CA PHE A 375 25.95 -15.21 -11.31
C PHE A 375 25.34 -13.96 -11.94
N ILE A 376 26.17 -12.96 -12.27
CA ILE A 376 25.72 -11.75 -12.98
C ILE A 376 25.16 -12.12 -14.36
N GLY A 377 25.82 -13.01 -15.11
CA GLY A 377 25.35 -13.47 -16.41
C GLY A 377 23.96 -14.10 -16.35
N ALA A 378 23.73 -14.96 -15.34
CA ALA A 378 22.43 -15.57 -15.11
C ALA A 378 21.35 -14.54 -14.74
N GLY A 379 21.68 -13.60 -13.85
CA GLY A 379 20.76 -12.53 -13.46
C GLY A 379 20.41 -11.57 -14.61
N VAL A 380 21.37 -11.22 -15.46
CA VAL A 380 21.14 -10.37 -16.64
C VAL A 380 20.24 -11.07 -17.66
N LEU A 381 20.49 -12.35 -17.94
CA LEU A 381 19.63 -13.12 -18.84
C LEU A 381 18.23 -13.28 -18.26
N ALA A 382 18.11 -13.59 -16.96
CA ALA A 382 16.83 -13.67 -16.26
C ALA A 382 16.06 -12.34 -16.32
N GLY A 383 16.72 -11.21 -16.01
CA GLY A 383 16.14 -9.87 -16.12
C GLY A 383 15.65 -9.55 -17.53
N PHE A 384 16.44 -9.88 -18.56
CA PHE A 384 16.04 -9.74 -19.96
C PHE A 384 14.78 -10.57 -20.28
N VAL A 385 14.78 -11.85 -19.90
CA VAL A 385 13.68 -12.78 -20.17
C VAL A 385 12.40 -12.34 -19.45
N TYR A 386 12.50 -11.94 -18.19
CA TYR A 386 11.36 -11.47 -17.40
C TYR A 386 10.78 -10.20 -17.97
N VAL A 387 11.59 -9.19 -18.25
CA VAL A 387 11.11 -7.94 -18.85
C VAL A 387 10.51 -8.20 -20.24
N ASN A 388 11.10 -9.08 -21.04
CA ASN A 388 10.55 -9.48 -22.33
C ASN A 388 9.15 -10.13 -22.19
N LEU A 389 9.00 -11.09 -21.27
CA LEU A 389 7.74 -11.79 -21.04
C LEU A 389 6.66 -10.86 -20.47
N LEU A 390 7.02 -10.06 -19.46
CA LEU A 390 6.14 -9.09 -18.82
C LEU A 390 5.68 -8.02 -19.81
N TYR A 391 6.61 -7.45 -20.58
CA TYR A 391 6.30 -6.47 -21.62
C TYR A 391 5.40 -7.07 -22.69
N ALA A 392 5.66 -8.30 -23.15
CA ALA A 392 4.82 -8.97 -24.13
C ALA A 392 3.38 -9.20 -23.64
N LEU A 393 3.21 -9.66 -22.40
CA LEU A 393 1.91 -9.85 -21.78
C LEU A 393 1.17 -8.52 -21.63
N ALA A 394 1.83 -7.51 -21.06
CA ALA A 394 1.22 -6.21 -20.84
C ALA A 394 0.96 -5.43 -22.13
N TYR A 395 1.79 -5.56 -23.16
CA TYR A 395 1.56 -4.93 -24.45
C TYR A 395 0.41 -5.60 -25.21
N SER A 396 0.31 -6.94 -25.19
CA SER A 396 -0.72 -7.67 -25.92
C SER A 396 -2.11 -7.62 -25.27
N MET A 397 -2.19 -7.66 -23.93
CA MET A 397 -3.46 -7.75 -23.18
C MET A 397 -3.67 -6.61 -22.17
N ARG A 398 -2.80 -5.58 -22.17
CA ARG A 398 -2.94 -4.37 -21.33
C ARG A 398 -3.13 -4.70 -19.85
N HIS A 399 -4.21 -4.22 -19.24
CA HIS A 399 -4.52 -4.43 -17.83
C HIS A 399 -4.70 -5.91 -17.47
N ILE A 400 -5.27 -6.71 -18.39
CA ILE A 400 -5.41 -8.17 -18.21
C ILE A 400 -4.03 -8.83 -18.26
N GLY A 401 -3.15 -8.40 -19.16
CA GLY A 401 -1.78 -8.89 -19.23
C GLY A 401 -0.99 -8.63 -17.96
N LYS A 402 -1.17 -7.45 -17.34
CA LYS A 402 -0.60 -7.13 -16.02
C LYS A 402 -1.14 -8.05 -14.93
N ALA A 403 -2.45 -8.34 -14.91
CA ALA A 403 -3.02 -9.28 -13.96
C ALA A 403 -2.45 -10.70 -14.13
N LEU A 404 -2.31 -11.18 -15.38
CA LEU A 404 -1.69 -12.47 -15.68
C LEU A 404 -0.22 -12.52 -15.23
N ALA A 405 0.53 -11.43 -15.38
CA ALA A 405 1.90 -11.34 -14.88
C ALA A 405 2.00 -11.51 -13.35
N VAL A 406 1.02 -10.99 -12.60
CA VAL A 406 0.94 -11.20 -11.13
C VAL A 406 0.58 -12.64 -10.82
N VAL A 407 -0.37 -13.24 -11.55
CA VAL A 407 -0.72 -14.66 -11.33
C VAL A 407 0.46 -15.58 -11.63
N LEU A 408 1.21 -15.32 -12.71
CA LEU A 408 2.44 -16.05 -13.02
C LEU A 408 3.50 -15.88 -11.92
N LEU A 409 3.60 -14.71 -11.28
CA LEU A 409 4.48 -14.52 -10.12
C LEU A 409 4.07 -15.42 -8.94
N VAL A 410 2.78 -15.43 -8.61
CA VAL A 410 2.23 -16.21 -7.49
C VAL A 410 2.40 -17.72 -7.73
N LEU A 411 2.25 -18.19 -8.96
CA LEU A 411 2.50 -19.59 -9.33
C LEU A 411 3.99 -19.96 -9.26
N GLN A 412 4.88 -19.01 -9.55
CA GLN A 412 6.32 -19.25 -9.56
C GLN A 412 6.89 -19.43 -8.15
N ILE A 413 6.42 -18.65 -7.16
CA ILE A 413 6.94 -18.71 -5.78
C ILE A 413 7.01 -20.16 -5.22
N PRO A 414 5.92 -20.94 -5.22
CA PRO A 414 5.96 -22.34 -4.79
C PRO A 414 6.45 -23.30 -5.89
N GLY A 415 6.29 -22.93 -7.17
CA GLY A 415 6.56 -23.82 -8.29
C GLY A 415 8.03 -23.91 -8.73
N SER A 416 8.89 -22.97 -8.35
CA SER A 416 10.26 -22.86 -8.86
C SER A 416 11.36 -23.29 -7.89
N SER A 417 11.05 -24.21 -6.97
CA SER A 417 12.00 -24.85 -6.02
C SER A 417 12.94 -23.91 -5.24
N GLY A 418 12.54 -22.65 -5.06
CA GLY A 418 13.43 -21.59 -4.55
C GLY A 418 13.78 -21.72 -3.07
N MET A 419 12.81 -22.16 -2.26
CA MET A 419 12.98 -22.35 -0.80
C MET A 419 13.09 -23.82 -0.39
N PHE A 420 12.55 -24.73 -1.21
CA PHE A 420 12.54 -26.17 -0.96
C PHE A 420 12.74 -26.93 -2.28
N PRO A 421 13.34 -28.13 -2.26
CA PRO A 421 13.45 -28.98 -3.43
C PRO A 421 12.08 -29.26 -4.06
N VAL A 422 12.02 -29.36 -5.39
CA VAL A 422 10.76 -29.58 -6.12
C VAL A 422 10.14 -30.94 -5.76
N GLU A 423 10.97 -31.92 -5.39
CA GLU A 423 10.58 -33.27 -4.99
C GLU A 423 9.76 -33.29 -3.69
N MET A 424 9.89 -32.24 -2.87
CA MET A 424 9.14 -32.07 -1.63
C MET A 424 7.80 -31.37 -1.87
N MET A 425 7.54 -30.87 -3.08
CA MET A 425 6.28 -30.21 -3.45
C MET A 425 5.25 -31.21 -3.97
N PRO A 426 3.94 -30.90 -3.88
CA PRO A 426 2.91 -31.71 -4.51
C PRO A 426 3.11 -31.90 -6.03
N GLU A 427 2.59 -33.00 -6.58
CA GLU A 427 2.73 -33.40 -8.00
C GLU A 427 2.36 -32.29 -8.99
N PHE A 428 1.34 -31.49 -8.68
CA PHE A 428 0.96 -30.32 -9.48
C PHE A 428 2.13 -29.35 -9.72
N TYR A 429 2.89 -29.01 -8.68
CA TYR A 429 4.03 -28.09 -8.80
C TYR A 429 5.24 -28.76 -9.45
N GLN A 430 5.41 -30.08 -9.29
CA GLN A 430 6.45 -30.83 -9.98
C GLN A 430 6.24 -30.82 -11.50
N VAL A 431 5.00 -30.97 -11.96
CA VAL A 431 4.65 -30.89 -13.39
C VAL A 431 4.73 -29.46 -13.91
N LEU A 432 4.41 -28.46 -13.08
CA LEU A 432 4.48 -27.05 -13.46
C LEU A 432 5.91 -26.52 -13.52
N ASN A 433 6.80 -27.01 -12.66
CA ASN A 433 8.17 -26.51 -12.46
C ASN A 433 8.98 -26.32 -13.77
N PRO A 434 8.98 -27.24 -14.74
CA PRO A 434 9.70 -27.05 -16.01
C PRO A 434 9.12 -25.95 -16.92
N LEU A 435 7.88 -25.51 -16.69
CA LEU A 435 7.24 -24.46 -17.48
C LEU A 435 7.50 -23.05 -16.92
N LEU A 436 8.21 -22.95 -15.80
CA LEU A 436 8.43 -21.71 -15.09
C LEU A 436 9.85 -21.17 -15.36
N PRO A 437 10.00 -19.89 -15.75
CA PRO A 437 11.32 -19.35 -16.01
C PRO A 437 12.15 -19.18 -14.73
N PHE A 438 11.51 -18.99 -13.56
CA PHE A 438 12.21 -18.94 -12.26
C PHE A 438 13.04 -20.20 -11.98
N THR A 439 12.57 -21.37 -12.40
CA THR A 439 13.28 -22.65 -12.16
C THR A 439 14.70 -22.59 -12.71
N TYR A 440 14.81 -22.32 -14.01
CA TYR A 440 16.09 -22.29 -14.71
C TYR A 440 17.01 -21.15 -14.26
N SER A 441 16.46 -19.97 -13.95
CA SER A 441 17.27 -18.86 -13.44
C SER A 441 17.79 -19.10 -12.02
N ILE A 442 16.99 -19.74 -11.16
CA ILE A 442 17.37 -20.03 -9.78
C ILE A 442 18.46 -21.10 -9.78
N ASP A 443 18.29 -22.15 -10.58
CA ASP A 443 19.25 -23.24 -10.68
C ASP A 443 20.58 -22.75 -11.30
N ALA A 444 20.53 -21.93 -12.37
CA ALA A 444 21.73 -21.30 -12.92
C ALA A 444 22.46 -20.39 -11.92
N MET A 445 21.72 -19.64 -11.10
CA MET A 445 22.31 -18.81 -10.04
C MET A 445 22.86 -19.66 -8.87
N ARG A 446 22.23 -20.79 -8.53
CA ARG A 446 22.73 -21.73 -7.52
C ARG A 446 24.03 -22.40 -7.95
N GLU A 447 24.13 -22.80 -9.21
CA GLU A 447 25.37 -23.33 -9.81
C GLU A 447 26.52 -22.31 -9.74
N ALA A 448 26.22 -21.02 -9.94
CA ALA A 448 27.21 -19.96 -9.79
C ALA A 448 27.63 -19.70 -8.33
N ILE A 449 26.73 -19.97 -7.37
CA ILE A 449 26.95 -19.78 -5.92
C ILE A 449 27.70 -20.95 -5.29
N GLY A 450 27.19 -22.17 -5.47
CA GLY A 450 27.68 -23.38 -4.81
C GLY A 450 28.81 -24.10 -5.55
N GLY A 451 28.98 -23.81 -6.85
CA GLY A 451 29.97 -24.44 -7.70
C GLY A 451 29.32 -25.15 -8.89
N MET A 452 29.97 -25.03 -10.06
CA MET A 452 29.41 -25.54 -11.31
C MET A 452 29.59 -27.06 -11.42
N TYR A 453 28.49 -27.76 -11.72
CA TYR A 453 28.48 -29.18 -12.03
C TYR A 453 28.21 -29.41 -13.53
N GLY A 454 29.17 -30.02 -14.23
CA GLY A 454 29.02 -30.37 -15.65
C GLY A 454 28.61 -29.19 -16.54
N ALA A 455 27.53 -29.38 -17.30
CA ALA A 455 26.97 -28.37 -18.23
C ALA A 455 25.62 -27.80 -17.76
N HIS A 456 25.22 -28.04 -16.50
CA HIS A 456 23.89 -27.67 -15.99
C HIS A 456 23.61 -26.18 -16.10
N TYR A 457 24.54 -25.32 -15.66
CA TYR A 457 24.45 -23.87 -15.85
C TYR A 457 24.16 -23.47 -17.30
N LEU A 458 24.87 -24.06 -18.26
CA LEU A 458 24.69 -23.72 -19.68
C LEU A 458 23.34 -24.21 -20.21
N ILE A 459 22.90 -25.39 -19.79
CA ILE A 459 21.60 -25.94 -20.17
C ILE A 459 20.48 -25.04 -19.65
N ASP A 460 20.54 -24.63 -18.38
CA ASP A 460 19.54 -23.77 -17.78
C ASP A 460 19.49 -22.39 -18.44
N MET A 461 20.66 -21.81 -18.74
CA MET A 461 20.76 -20.55 -19.49
C MET A 461 20.20 -20.67 -20.91
N LEU A 462 20.46 -21.80 -21.59
CA LEU A 462 19.93 -22.06 -22.93
C LEU A 462 18.43 -22.31 -22.94
N ILE A 463 17.88 -22.98 -21.94
CA ILE A 463 16.43 -23.18 -21.82
C ILE A 463 15.76 -21.85 -21.48
N LEU A 464 16.31 -21.10 -20.52
CA LEU A 464 15.80 -19.79 -20.11
C LEU A 464 15.76 -18.81 -21.29
N GLY A 465 16.88 -18.66 -22.01
CA GLY A 465 16.96 -17.78 -23.18
C GLY A 465 16.25 -18.35 -24.40
N GLY A 466 16.52 -19.61 -24.74
CA GLY A 466 16.08 -20.25 -25.98
C GLY A 466 14.58 -20.55 -26.03
N CYS A 467 13.92 -20.85 -24.90
CA CYS A 467 12.49 -21.13 -24.88
C CYS A 467 11.65 -19.89 -24.56
N PHE A 468 12.01 -19.13 -23.51
CA PHE A 468 11.13 -18.06 -23.02
C PHE A 468 11.23 -16.75 -23.82
N ILE A 469 12.37 -16.45 -24.45
CA ILE A 469 12.48 -15.25 -25.31
C ILE A 469 11.55 -15.37 -26.52
N PRO A 470 11.58 -16.48 -27.32
CA PRO A 470 10.66 -16.65 -28.43
C PRO A 470 9.20 -16.68 -28.00
N VAL A 471 8.88 -17.31 -26.87
CA VAL A 471 7.52 -17.33 -26.32
C VAL A 471 7.05 -15.91 -26.01
N GLY A 472 7.87 -15.10 -25.34
CA GLY A 472 7.54 -13.69 -25.08
C GLY A 472 7.33 -12.90 -26.37
N LEU A 473 8.23 -13.01 -27.35
CA LEU A 473 8.08 -12.31 -28.64
C LEU A 473 6.84 -12.77 -29.40
N PHE A 474 6.53 -14.06 -29.38
CA PHE A 474 5.31 -14.61 -29.97
C PHE A 474 4.06 -14.02 -29.31
N ILE A 475 3.99 -14.01 -27.98
CA ILE A 475 2.89 -13.38 -27.22
C ILE A 475 2.78 -11.89 -27.56
N GLY A 476 3.90 -11.16 -27.62
CA GLY A 476 3.92 -9.73 -27.89
C GLY A 476 3.45 -9.36 -29.30
N LEU A 477 3.86 -10.13 -30.32
CA LEU A 477 3.55 -9.83 -31.72
C LEU A 477 2.20 -10.42 -32.18
N MET A 478 1.91 -11.66 -31.82
CA MET A 478 0.64 -12.33 -32.18
C MET A 478 -0.48 -12.01 -31.21
N GLY A 479 -0.20 -11.92 -29.90
CA GLY A 479 -1.23 -11.70 -28.87
C GLY A 479 -1.99 -10.39 -29.05
N VAL A 480 -1.36 -9.35 -29.62
CA VAL A 480 -2.01 -8.08 -29.95
C VAL A 480 -3.18 -8.27 -30.92
N HIS A 481 -3.09 -9.22 -31.84
CA HIS A 481 -4.17 -9.51 -32.80
C HIS A 481 -5.38 -10.17 -32.14
N PHE A 482 -5.16 -11.00 -31.12
CA PHE A 482 -6.22 -11.71 -30.40
C PHE A 482 -6.84 -10.83 -29.30
N GLY A 483 -6.01 -10.08 -28.57
CA GLY A 483 -6.42 -9.26 -27.43
C GLY A 483 -7.05 -7.91 -27.79
N TYR A 484 -6.95 -7.45 -29.05
CA TYR A 484 -7.37 -6.09 -29.44
C TYR A 484 -8.82 -5.73 -29.06
N ASN A 485 -9.78 -6.63 -29.31
CA ASN A 485 -11.19 -6.37 -29.02
C ASN A 485 -11.48 -6.36 -27.52
N VAL A 486 -10.83 -7.25 -26.76
CA VAL A 486 -11.00 -7.32 -25.29
C VAL A 486 -10.34 -6.12 -24.62
N ASN A 487 -9.17 -5.72 -25.11
CA ASN A 487 -8.43 -4.55 -24.63
C ASN A 487 -9.25 -3.27 -24.78
N THR A 488 -9.71 -2.99 -26.01
CA THR A 488 -10.51 -1.77 -26.29
C THR A 488 -11.77 -1.68 -25.43
N LEU A 489 -12.42 -2.81 -25.16
CA LEU A 489 -13.57 -2.91 -24.25
C LEU A 489 -13.20 -2.61 -22.79
N PHE A 490 -12.05 -3.10 -22.33
CA PHE A 490 -11.58 -2.84 -20.97
C PHE A 490 -11.18 -1.38 -20.79
N ASP A 491 -10.42 -0.81 -21.72
CA ASP A 491 -10.00 0.59 -21.67
C ASP A 491 -11.19 1.53 -21.67
N ALA A 492 -12.20 1.20 -22.47
CA ALA A 492 -13.51 1.83 -22.50
C ALA A 492 -14.23 1.84 -21.15
N LYS A 493 -14.32 0.68 -20.49
CA LYS A 493 -14.95 0.60 -19.16
C LYS A 493 -14.12 1.27 -18.10
N LEU A 494 -12.79 1.20 -18.18
CA LEU A 494 -11.88 1.89 -17.27
C LEU A 494 -11.98 3.40 -17.42
N SER A 495 -12.11 3.93 -18.64
CA SER A 495 -12.30 5.37 -18.86
C SER A 495 -13.60 5.87 -18.22
N GLN A 496 -14.66 5.05 -18.20
CA GLN A 496 -15.93 5.38 -17.55
C GLN A 496 -15.85 5.42 -16.02
N THR A 497 -14.86 4.75 -15.42
CA THR A 497 -14.71 4.77 -13.96
C THR A 497 -14.08 6.05 -13.42
N GLU A 498 -13.49 6.89 -14.29
CA GLU A 498 -12.69 8.10 -13.96
C GLU A 498 -11.54 7.90 -12.95
N LEU A 499 -11.40 6.70 -12.39
CA LEU A 499 -10.45 6.35 -11.33
C LEU A 499 -9.07 5.94 -11.87
N PHE A 500 -9.00 5.55 -13.15
CA PHE A 500 -7.77 5.06 -13.79
C PHE A 500 -7.48 5.82 -15.08
N ALA A 501 -6.22 6.25 -15.23
CA ALA A 501 -5.71 6.79 -16.49
C ALA A 501 -5.73 5.67 -17.56
N SER A 502 -6.72 5.70 -18.44
CA SER A 502 -6.86 4.80 -19.58
C SER A 502 -6.17 5.42 -20.81
N GLU A 503 -5.59 4.61 -21.70
CA GLU A 503 -5.12 5.18 -22.97
C GLU A 503 -6.33 5.38 -23.90
N SER A 504 -6.30 6.47 -24.67
CA SER A 504 -7.35 6.82 -25.61
C SER A 504 -7.64 5.70 -26.60
N VAL A 505 -8.91 5.34 -26.75
CA VAL A 505 -9.37 4.38 -27.77
C VAL A 505 -9.09 5.00 -29.15
N PRO A 506 -8.33 4.32 -30.05
CA PRO A 506 -8.04 4.85 -31.37
C PRO A 506 -9.32 5.14 -32.16
N LYS A 507 -9.47 6.37 -32.68
CA LYS A 507 -10.59 6.75 -33.56
C LYS A 507 -10.57 5.87 -34.81
N GLY A 508 -11.68 5.18 -35.10
CA GLY A 508 -11.81 4.29 -36.26
C GLY A 508 -11.34 2.84 -36.05
N ALA A 509 -11.14 2.40 -34.80
CA ALA A 509 -10.87 0.99 -34.50
C ALA A 509 -11.97 0.08 -35.08
N GLN A 510 -11.63 -0.75 -36.08
CA GLN A 510 -12.55 -1.70 -36.67
C GLN A 510 -12.91 -2.79 -35.64
N TRP A 511 -14.02 -2.60 -34.93
CA TRP A 511 -14.61 -3.62 -34.08
C TRP A 511 -15.06 -4.80 -34.95
N PHE A 512 -14.49 -5.98 -34.69
CA PHE A 512 -14.83 -7.29 -35.26
C PHE A 512 -14.58 -7.48 -36.78
N ARG A 513 -13.66 -8.41 -37.13
CA ARG A 513 -13.43 -8.90 -38.51
C ARG A 513 -14.66 -9.57 -39.16
N LEU A 514 -15.69 -9.89 -38.38
CA LEU A 514 -16.93 -10.54 -38.85
C LEU A 514 -18.04 -9.54 -39.22
N ARG A 515 -17.80 -8.22 -39.07
CA ARG A 515 -18.77 -7.17 -39.42
C ARG A 515 -19.37 -7.32 -40.84
N PRO A 516 -18.62 -7.67 -41.91
CA PRO A 516 -19.21 -7.84 -43.25
C PRO A 516 -20.17 -9.04 -43.34
N VAL A 517 -19.84 -10.15 -42.67
CA VAL A 517 -20.66 -11.37 -42.64
C VAL A 517 -21.91 -11.14 -41.79
N LEU A 518 -21.77 -10.44 -40.68
CA LEU A 518 -22.87 -10.12 -39.77
C LEU A 518 -23.84 -9.12 -40.42
N LEU A 519 -23.33 -8.10 -41.12
CA LEU A 519 -24.14 -7.17 -41.93
C LEU A 519 -24.88 -7.89 -43.06
N ALA A 520 -24.25 -8.84 -43.74
CA ALA A 520 -24.91 -9.64 -44.78
C ALA A 520 -26.04 -10.53 -44.22
N LEU A 521 -25.84 -11.13 -43.04
CA LEU A 521 -26.87 -11.94 -42.37
C LEU A 521 -28.02 -11.09 -41.79
N MET A 522 -27.74 -9.86 -41.39
CA MET A 522 -28.72 -8.92 -40.83
C MET A 522 -29.71 -8.34 -41.84
N GLN A 523 -29.47 -8.53 -43.15
CA GLN A 523 -30.44 -8.14 -44.19
C GLN A 523 -31.73 -8.98 -44.16
N THR A 524 -31.73 -10.12 -43.45
CA THR A 524 -32.92 -10.98 -43.30
C THR A 524 -33.73 -10.61 -42.04
N LYS A 525 -35.00 -10.19 -42.19
CA LYS A 525 -35.88 -9.81 -41.06
C LYS A 525 -35.94 -10.87 -39.94
N GLN A 526 -36.03 -12.15 -40.29
CA GLN A 526 -36.06 -13.25 -39.30
C GLN A 526 -34.79 -13.36 -38.47
N TYR A 527 -33.62 -13.02 -39.03
CA TYR A 527 -32.35 -13.08 -38.31
C TYR A 527 -32.21 -11.90 -37.35
N ARG A 528 -32.65 -10.71 -37.78
CA ARG A 528 -32.73 -9.50 -36.96
C ARG A 528 -33.59 -9.70 -35.70
N GLU A 529 -34.78 -10.27 -35.85
CA GLU A 529 -35.67 -10.57 -34.73
C GLU A 529 -35.08 -11.59 -33.75
N LYS A 530 -34.39 -12.62 -34.26
CA LYS A 530 -33.69 -13.60 -33.41
C LYS A 530 -32.54 -12.97 -32.61
N ILE A 531 -31.77 -12.05 -33.21
CA ILE A 531 -30.71 -11.32 -32.51
C ILE A 531 -31.29 -10.42 -31.43
N ILE A 532 -32.34 -9.66 -31.73
CA ILE A 532 -33.02 -8.79 -30.76
C ILE A 532 -33.59 -9.60 -29.59
N ALA A 533 -34.26 -10.73 -29.87
CA ALA A 533 -34.78 -11.62 -28.83
C ALA A 533 -33.67 -12.23 -27.96
N ARG A 534 -32.54 -12.63 -28.57
CA ARG A 534 -31.37 -13.13 -27.84
C ARG A 534 -30.75 -12.04 -26.96
N ALA A 535 -30.64 -10.81 -27.47
CA ALA A 535 -30.10 -9.68 -26.74
C ALA A 535 -30.93 -9.36 -25.50
N MET A 536 -32.25 -9.24 -25.65
CA MET A 536 -33.15 -8.99 -24.52
C MET A 536 -33.08 -10.08 -23.45
N ARG A 537 -33.04 -11.37 -23.84
CA ARG A 537 -32.91 -12.50 -22.90
C ARG A 537 -31.60 -12.47 -22.11
N PHE A 538 -30.52 -12.08 -22.77
CA PHE A 538 -29.22 -11.98 -22.13
C PHE A 538 -29.16 -10.78 -21.19
N ASP A 539 -29.74 -9.64 -21.58
CA ASP A 539 -29.74 -8.40 -20.80
C ASP A 539 -30.49 -8.56 -19.47
N THR A 540 -31.61 -9.31 -19.45
CA THR A 540 -32.33 -9.60 -18.20
C THR A 540 -31.51 -10.47 -17.24
N LYS A 541 -30.66 -11.36 -17.76
CA LYS A 541 -29.85 -12.30 -16.97
C LYS A 541 -28.47 -11.75 -16.60
N TYR A 542 -27.95 -10.80 -17.37
CA TYR A 542 -26.66 -10.16 -17.17
C TYR A 542 -26.41 -9.63 -15.75
N PRO A 543 -27.33 -8.88 -15.10
CA PRO A 543 -27.08 -8.38 -13.74
C PRO A 543 -26.95 -9.52 -12.71
N LEU A 544 -27.66 -10.63 -12.91
CA LEU A 544 -27.54 -11.81 -12.04
C LEU A 544 -26.18 -12.50 -12.26
N LEU A 545 -25.78 -12.71 -13.52
CA LEU A 545 -24.52 -13.35 -13.88
C LEU A 545 -23.30 -12.56 -13.36
N MET A 546 -23.34 -11.24 -13.46
CA MET A 546 -22.32 -10.34 -12.90
C MET A 546 -22.27 -10.40 -11.36
N LYS A 547 -23.44 -10.38 -10.70
CA LYS A 547 -23.52 -10.51 -9.22
C LYS A 547 -22.96 -11.84 -8.74
N ILE A 548 -23.29 -12.95 -9.39
CA ILE A 548 -22.74 -14.27 -9.06
C ILE A 548 -21.22 -14.26 -9.16
N GLY A 549 -20.66 -13.71 -10.24
CA GLY A 549 -19.20 -13.67 -10.39
C GLY A 549 -18.52 -12.74 -9.37
N TRP A 550 -19.14 -11.62 -8.97
CA TRP A 550 -18.59 -10.73 -7.92
C TRP A 550 -18.63 -11.40 -6.55
N ILE A 551 -19.73 -12.06 -6.22
CA ILE A 551 -19.85 -12.85 -4.99
C ILE A 551 -18.81 -13.96 -4.99
N ALA A 552 -18.66 -14.71 -6.09
CA ALA A 552 -17.67 -15.77 -6.21
C ALA A 552 -16.23 -15.26 -6.06
N LEU A 553 -15.91 -14.09 -6.63
CA LEU A 553 -14.55 -13.52 -6.56
C LEU A 553 -14.11 -13.19 -5.13
N PHE A 554 -15.04 -12.76 -4.26
CA PHE A 554 -14.74 -12.45 -2.86
C PHE A 554 -15.00 -13.61 -1.90
N ALA A 555 -16.06 -14.39 -2.14
CA ALA A 555 -16.41 -15.53 -1.30
C ALA A 555 -15.36 -16.65 -1.42
N MET A 556 -14.77 -16.85 -2.59
CA MET A 556 -13.82 -17.94 -2.81
C MET A 556 -12.50 -17.77 -2.03
N PRO A 557 -11.84 -16.59 -1.99
CA PRO A 557 -10.72 -16.34 -1.08
C PRO A 557 -11.06 -16.47 0.40
N ILE A 558 -12.23 -16.00 0.83
CA ILE A 558 -12.66 -16.09 2.23
C ILE A 558 -12.91 -17.55 2.62
N LEU A 559 -13.61 -18.31 1.78
CA LEU A 559 -13.88 -19.73 1.99
C LEU A 559 -12.57 -20.51 2.00
N MET A 560 -11.64 -20.20 1.10
CA MET A 560 -10.31 -20.81 1.09
C MET A 560 -9.52 -20.51 2.37
N LEU A 561 -9.49 -19.25 2.81
CA LEU A 561 -8.83 -18.85 4.05
C LEU A 561 -9.43 -19.58 5.25
N ALA A 562 -10.76 -19.66 5.32
CA ALA A 562 -11.47 -20.40 6.36
C ALA A 562 -11.10 -21.89 6.31
N THR A 563 -11.05 -22.52 5.13
CA THR A 563 -10.62 -23.92 5.01
C THR A 563 -9.15 -24.11 5.39
N LEU A 564 -8.26 -23.18 5.08
CA LEU A 564 -6.83 -23.30 5.42
C LEU A 564 -6.59 -23.18 6.94
N ILE A 565 -7.41 -22.37 7.62
CA ILE A 565 -7.37 -22.20 9.09
C ILE A 565 -8.04 -23.37 9.80
N LEU A 566 -9.20 -23.82 9.32
CA LEU A 566 -10.00 -24.88 9.96
C LEU A 566 -9.50 -26.29 9.66
N PHE A 567 -8.73 -26.48 8.58
CA PHE A 567 -8.23 -27.80 8.19
C PHE A 567 -6.83 -28.02 8.76
N GLU A 568 -6.72 -28.91 9.75
CA GLU A 568 -5.47 -29.39 10.37
C GLU A 568 -4.71 -30.41 9.48
N GLY A 569 -4.85 -30.26 8.16
CA GLY A 569 -4.16 -31.12 7.19
C GLY A 569 -2.66 -30.93 7.16
N SER A 570 -1.96 -31.90 6.58
CA SER A 570 -0.52 -31.84 6.39
C SER A 570 -0.10 -30.64 5.52
N PRO A 571 1.15 -30.14 5.61
CA PRO A 571 1.62 -29.01 4.78
C PRO A 571 1.40 -29.22 3.28
N ASN A 572 1.50 -30.47 2.80
CA ASN A 572 1.26 -30.83 1.41
C ASN A 572 -0.20 -30.62 0.98
N GLU A 573 -1.16 -30.95 1.84
CA GLU A 573 -2.59 -30.73 1.57
C GLU A 573 -2.92 -29.25 1.50
N LYS A 574 -2.27 -28.43 2.33
CA LYS A 574 -2.42 -26.97 2.30
C LYS A 574 -1.85 -26.36 1.01
N LEU A 575 -0.74 -26.87 0.49
CA LEU A 575 -0.18 -26.46 -0.80
C LEU A 575 -1.08 -26.85 -1.99
N ILE A 576 -1.72 -28.02 -1.93
CA ILE A 576 -2.71 -28.45 -2.94
C ILE A 576 -3.93 -27.53 -2.91
N LEU A 577 -4.43 -27.20 -1.71
CA LEU A 577 -5.57 -26.29 -1.54
C LEU A 577 -5.27 -24.88 -2.10
N LEU A 578 -4.05 -24.38 -1.89
CA LEU A 578 -3.58 -23.11 -2.48
C LEU A 578 -3.53 -23.18 -4.02
N SER A 579 -3.15 -24.32 -4.59
CA SER A 579 -3.13 -24.52 -6.04
C SER A 579 -4.54 -24.45 -6.64
N TRP A 580 -5.49 -25.14 -6.02
CA TRP A 580 -6.90 -25.07 -6.39
C TRP A 580 -7.49 -23.68 -6.22
N PHE A 581 -7.00 -22.92 -5.24
CA PHE A 581 -7.41 -21.54 -5.04
C PHE A 581 -6.99 -20.62 -6.19
N ILE A 582 -5.72 -20.70 -6.61
CA ILE A 582 -5.22 -19.91 -7.73
C ILE A 582 -6.00 -20.28 -9.00
N LEU A 583 -6.19 -21.58 -9.25
CA LEU A 583 -6.95 -22.07 -10.40
C LEU A 583 -8.40 -21.60 -10.38
N GLY A 584 -9.09 -21.70 -9.24
CA GLY A 584 -10.48 -21.27 -9.13
C GLY A 584 -10.64 -19.75 -9.26
N THR A 585 -9.70 -18.96 -8.75
CA THR A 585 -9.69 -17.50 -8.94
C THR A 585 -9.53 -17.14 -10.42
N LEU A 586 -8.63 -17.82 -11.13
CA LEU A 586 -8.46 -17.66 -12.58
C LEU A 586 -9.74 -18.01 -13.36
N ILE A 587 -10.43 -19.09 -12.98
CA ILE A 587 -11.70 -19.50 -13.61
C ILE A 587 -12.78 -18.44 -13.40
N VAL A 588 -12.94 -17.92 -12.17
CA VAL A 588 -13.92 -16.88 -11.86
C VAL A 588 -13.60 -15.58 -12.60
N ALA A 589 -12.33 -15.17 -12.63
CA ALA A 589 -11.89 -14.00 -13.38
C ALA A 589 -12.13 -14.15 -14.89
N GLY A 590 -11.80 -15.33 -15.45
CA GLY A 590 -12.07 -15.66 -16.85
C GLY A 590 -13.56 -15.65 -17.18
N TYR A 591 -14.40 -16.24 -16.32
CA TYR A 591 -15.85 -16.21 -16.44
C TYR A 591 -16.39 -14.78 -16.51
N GLN A 592 -15.91 -13.89 -15.65
CA GLN A 592 -16.29 -12.47 -15.66
C GLN A 592 -15.88 -11.77 -16.95
N ILE A 593 -14.64 -11.98 -17.41
CA ILE A 593 -14.16 -11.40 -18.67
C ILE A 593 -15.02 -11.88 -19.85
N ILE A 594 -15.36 -13.18 -19.90
CA ILE A 594 -16.18 -13.76 -20.96
C ILE A 594 -17.59 -13.17 -20.96
N ILE A 595 -18.25 -13.06 -19.80
CA ILE A 595 -19.59 -12.46 -19.72
C ILE A 595 -19.58 -10.99 -20.11
N LEU A 596 -18.56 -10.26 -19.66
CA LEU A 596 -18.37 -8.85 -19.98
C LEU A 596 -18.19 -8.65 -21.49
N PHE A 597 -17.41 -9.53 -22.13
CA PHE A 597 -17.19 -9.55 -23.56
C PHE A 597 -18.48 -9.91 -24.32
N LEU A 598 -19.19 -10.96 -23.89
CA LEU A 598 -20.44 -11.40 -24.52
C LEU A 598 -21.52 -10.33 -24.44
N HIS A 599 -21.60 -9.60 -23.32
CA HIS A 599 -22.52 -8.47 -23.18
C HIS A 599 -22.22 -7.37 -24.19
N ALA A 600 -20.96 -6.97 -24.33
CA ALA A 600 -20.58 -5.91 -25.24
C ALA A 600 -20.78 -6.32 -26.72
N ASP A 601 -20.48 -7.57 -27.07
CA ASP A 601 -20.75 -8.12 -28.41
C ASP A 601 -22.25 -8.12 -28.73
N ILE A 602 -23.08 -8.61 -27.81
CA ILE A 602 -24.54 -8.66 -27.98
C ILE A 602 -25.15 -7.25 -28.07
N GLN A 603 -24.69 -6.30 -27.24
CA GLN A 603 -25.16 -4.91 -27.28
C GLN A 603 -24.78 -4.19 -28.58
N TYR A 604 -23.59 -4.49 -29.13
CA TYR A 604 -23.18 -3.99 -30.43
C TYR A 604 -24.03 -4.57 -31.56
N GLN A 605 -24.27 -5.89 -31.57
CA GLN A 605 -25.17 -6.54 -32.51
C GLN A 605 -26.60 -5.99 -32.40
N PHE A 606 -27.08 -5.69 -31.19
CA PHE A 606 -28.39 -5.08 -30.98
C PHE A 606 -28.49 -3.68 -31.61
N LYS A 607 -27.45 -2.85 -31.49
CA LYS A 607 -27.41 -1.50 -32.09
C LYS A 607 -27.34 -1.51 -33.60
N LEU A 608 -26.51 -2.39 -34.17
CA LEU A 608 -26.48 -2.66 -35.60
C LEU A 608 -27.82 -3.19 -36.12
N ALA A 609 -28.49 -4.04 -35.33
CA ALA A 609 -29.83 -4.51 -35.67
C ALA A 609 -30.84 -3.37 -35.65
N GLN A 610 -30.73 -2.39 -34.74
CA GLN A 610 -31.68 -1.28 -34.65
C GLN A 610 -31.49 -0.21 -35.72
N SER A 611 -30.26 0.04 -36.18
CA SER A 611 -30.01 0.94 -37.32
C SER A 611 -30.64 0.37 -38.60
N GLU A 612 -31.56 1.12 -39.22
CA GLU A 612 -32.20 0.74 -40.49
C GLU A 612 -31.17 0.49 -41.61
N PRO A 613 -31.46 -0.40 -42.58
CA PRO A 613 -30.69 -0.48 -43.81
C PRO A 613 -31.03 0.73 -44.68
N ALA A 614 -30.42 1.88 -44.40
CA ALA A 614 -30.54 3.05 -45.26
C ALA A 614 -29.55 2.91 -46.42
N SER A 615 -30.07 3.08 -47.64
CA SER A 615 -29.41 3.03 -48.95
C SER A 615 -28.31 4.09 -49.18
N ASP A 616 -27.79 4.73 -48.14
CA ASP A 616 -26.79 5.79 -48.26
C ASP A 616 -25.52 5.45 -47.48
N ALA A 617 -24.47 5.13 -48.23
CA ALA A 617 -23.11 4.95 -47.73
C ALA A 617 -22.60 6.14 -46.88
N GLY A 618 -23.25 7.31 -46.93
CA GLY A 618 -22.90 8.51 -46.15
C GLY A 618 -23.30 8.50 -44.67
N LYS A 619 -24.35 7.76 -44.25
CA LYS A 619 -24.77 7.72 -42.83
C LYS A 619 -23.93 6.75 -41.98
N ILE A 620 -23.31 5.76 -42.62
CA ILE A 620 -22.42 4.80 -41.94
C ILE A 620 -21.12 5.52 -41.51
N ALA A 621 -20.65 6.52 -42.27
CA ALA A 621 -19.51 7.36 -41.91
C ALA A 621 -19.81 8.33 -40.74
N GLN A 622 -21.06 8.73 -40.51
CA GLN A 622 -21.42 9.56 -39.36
C GLN A 622 -21.44 8.77 -38.04
N LEU A 623 -21.78 7.46 -38.09
CA LEU A 623 -21.67 6.56 -36.95
C LEU A 623 -20.21 6.21 -36.57
N GLU A 624 -19.23 6.52 -37.42
CA GLU A 624 -17.78 6.39 -37.10
C GLU A 624 -17.29 7.45 -36.10
N THR A 625 -18.10 8.46 -35.81
CA THR A 625 -17.73 9.59 -34.95
C THR A 625 -18.43 9.62 -33.59
N HIS A 626 -19.41 8.75 -33.36
CA HIS A 626 -20.14 8.74 -32.09
C HIS A 626 -19.43 7.87 -31.05
N GLU A 627 -19.13 8.54 -29.94
CA GLU A 627 -18.59 8.02 -28.70
C GLU A 627 -19.33 6.76 -28.24
N MET A 628 -18.63 5.98 -27.44
CA MET A 628 -19.22 4.83 -26.79
C MET A 628 -20.55 5.19 -26.14
N PRO A 629 -21.54 4.30 -26.22
CA PRO A 629 -22.79 4.54 -25.55
C PRO A 629 -22.60 4.54 -24.04
N GLU A 630 -22.99 5.64 -23.38
CA GLU A 630 -23.26 5.65 -21.95
C GLU A 630 -24.17 4.46 -21.60
N PRO A 631 -23.83 3.66 -20.57
CA PRO A 631 -24.79 2.74 -20.01
C PRO A 631 -25.93 3.56 -19.39
N LEU A 632 -27.15 3.27 -19.82
CA LEU A 632 -28.39 3.73 -19.18
C LEU A 632 -28.43 3.26 -17.72
N LEU A 633 -27.75 3.98 -16.82
CA LEU A 633 -27.87 3.89 -15.36
C LEU A 633 -28.10 5.27 -14.74
N ARG A 634 -28.76 6.18 -15.47
CA ARG A 634 -29.37 7.39 -14.91
C ARG A 634 -30.85 7.48 -15.33
N SER A 635 -31.68 6.69 -14.68
CA SER A 635 -33.09 7.04 -14.49
C SER A 635 -33.56 6.49 -13.15
N GLY A 636 -33.31 7.22 -12.07
CA GLY A 636 -33.71 6.83 -10.72
C GLY A 636 -33.05 7.68 -9.65
N GLY A 637 -33.33 8.98 -9.65
CA GLY A 637 -32.82 9.92 -8.64
C GLY A 637 -33.25 11.32 -9.02
N GLY A 638 -34.48 11.67 -8.63
CA GLY A 638 -35.08 12.96 -8.91
C GLY A 638 -34.31 14.11 -8.27
N ALA A 639 -34.45 15.26 -8.94
CA ALA A 639 -34.31 16.62 -8.46
C ALA A 639 -33.84 16.81 -7.01
N ARG A 640 -32.72 17.52 -6.86
CA ARG A 640 -32.56 18.52 -5.81
C ARG A 640 -31.55 19.57 -6.28
N ASP A 641 -32.12 20.67 -6.76
CA ASP A 641 -31.47 21.98 -6.86
C ASP A 641 -31.05 22.44 -5.45
N ALA A 642 -29.79 22.85 -5.31
CA ALA A 642 -29.27 23.96 -4.49
C ALA A 642 -27.74 23.98 -4.59
#